data_AF-A0A397J804-F1
#
_entry.id   AF-A0A397J804-F1
#
_cell.length_a   1.000
_cell.length_b   1.000
_cell.length_c   1.000
_cell.angle_alpha   90.00
_cell.angle_beta   90.00
_cell.angle_gamma   90.00
#
_symmetry.space_group_name_H-M   'P 1'
#
loop_
_entity.id
_entity.type
_entity.pdbx_description
1 polymer ?
#
loop_
_entity_poly.entity_id
_entity_poly.type
_entity_poly.pdbx_seq_one_letter_code
_entity_poly.pdbx_strand_id
1 'polypeptide(L)'
;MIEFIISSIRRLYFRFITMSYDWNKVMLYFALCVIRLLCAMLPGYIHPDEFFQSPEIMGESVLGFEVFKPWEFEQSPQCRSIVIPMLTIGLPFKILKILNSWNPRFQNLEVINSRSIFMTERFSFFCLSFVIDYVSYTIANSYYPRNTIQSLLVFASSYALLIFHTRSFSNTVESILLALCFIIYIKGTIPYIPLKRKLGEPSVREEFLSNYAFLLGFLMALGCFTRITFILYAFPIGLAFLHHIFISTRVQQRNWTDKFLEMMPACLGFVLTTIFCVLADSLYFGSLIITLDNIALTKEHIFILLNNPMRILEIGWKGNLLFTPLNNLAYNINSDNLAEHGLHPRYLHIINFVLLFGPLVLLTMKDLNASFTYMRFKAKSKYKTVIIYSGLCGLLLLSIIPHQEPRFLLPLLVPVIIVPSDRLQKLPKLFWVAWAIFNLIFVVLYGGLHQAGIIPIIQKLQYQSLGFKNCEISEEYVQCNFGKRFVRPGNGDVLGYTDYYKHLENHNVDGIMIARGALIKPWIFDEIKSKRHYDISSKERFEILEKFCNYGLEHWGSDSIVAWAIFNLIFVVLYGGLHQAGIIPIIQKLQYQSLGFKNCEISEEYVQCNFGKRFVRPVRNWSESFTTNVVFYKTYMPPRHLFGYPKTWRNTNIQLNIYDLAGKSIQNLEELLLQQVAPKRNLIEPYNSGHIVFQQRLSNNVTLRQYERTLLVTPSTTDLSSLFIENHSSESDEEQKTEFSESNKFGLVLIDQQWPHLNLDQFDRVFSNGMFLNVYAFTKE
;
A
#
# COMPACT_ATOMS: atom_id res chain seq x y z
N MET A 1 23.10 9.44 11.65
CA MET A 1 22.25 8.33 11.15
C MET A 1 22.48 8.04 9.67
N ILE A 2 22.30 8.99 8.75
CA ILE A 2 22.56 8.80 7.32
C ILE A 2 24.03 8.37 7.05
N GLU A 3 25.01 9.02 7.67
CA GLU A 3 26.41 8.55 7.58
C GLU A 3 26.60 7.13 8.13
N PHE A 4 25.86 6.73 9.17
CA PHE A 4 25.92 5.36 9.69
C PHE A 4 25.31 4.37 8.69
N ILE A 5 24.24 4.74 7.98
CA ILE A 5 23.62 3.95 6.91
C ILE A 5 24.58 3.84 5.72
N ILE A 6 25.14 4.94 5.22
CA ILE A 6 26.11 4.95 4.10
C ILE A 6 27.39 4.19 4.50
N SER A 7 27.91 4.42 5.70
CA SER A 7 29.02 3.63 6.28
C SER A 7 28.66 2.16 6.40
N SER A 8 27.43 1.80 6.74
CA SER A 8 27.00 0.41 6.88
C SER A 8 26.83 -0.27 5.53
N ILE A 9 26.23 0.40 4.53
CA ILE A 9 26.17 -0.07 3.14
C ILE A 9 27.60 -0.26 2.61
N ARG A 10 28.48 0.73 2.77
CA ARG A 10 29.87 0.67 2.32
C ARG A 10 30.67 -0.42 3.05
N ARG A 11 30.51 -0.59 4.37
CA ARG A 11 31.15 -1.69 5.12
C ARG A 11 30.55 -3.06 4.82
N LEU A 12 29.26 -3.16 4.54
CA LEU A 12 28.59 -4.39 4.11
C LEU A 12 29.16 -4.80 2.76
N TYR A 13 29.18 -3.90 1.77
CA TYR A 13 29.75 -4.09 0.44
C TYR A 13 31.23 -4.48 0.49
N PHE A 14 32.07 -3.73 1.22
CA PHE A 14 33.50 -4.03 1.34
C PHE A 14 33.78 -5.36 2.06
N ARG A 15 32.99 -5.73 3.10
CA ARG A 15 33.12 -7.04 3.75
C ARG A 15 32.53 -8.19 2.93
N PHE A 16 31.53 -7.94 2.09
CA PHE A 16 31.00 -8.93 1.14
C PHE A 16 32.05 -9.32 0.10
N ILE A 17 32.80 -8.34 -0.43
CA ILE A 17 33.83 -8.57 -1.45
C ILE A 17 35.09 -9.24 -0.88
N THR A 18 35.40 -9.03 0.41
CA THR A 18 36.68 -9.45 1.02
C THR A 18 36.63 -10.75 1.82
N MET A 19 35.50 -11.44 1.90
CA MET A 19 35.38 -12.73 2.60
C MET A 19 35.30 -13.90 1.62
N SER A 20 36.10 -14.94 1.86
CA SER A 20 36.12 -16.19 1.09
C SER A 20 34.84 -17.03 1.33
N TYR A 21 33.73 -16.61 0.75
CA TYR A 21 32.46 -17.31 0.80
C TYR A 21 32.06 -17.87 -0.56
N ASP A 22 31.20 -18.89 -0.50
CA ASP A 22 30.50 -19.51 -1.61
C ASP A 22 29.75 -18.46 -2.44
N TRP A 23 30.39 -18.00 -3.53
CA TRP A 23 29.92 -16.90 -4.38
C TRP A 23 28.48 -17.09 -4.86
N ASN A 24 28.04 -18.34 -5.04
CA ASN A 24 26.67 -18.70 -5.41
C ASN A 24 25.64 -18.14 -4.41
N LYS A 25 25.93 -18.21 -3.10
CA LYS A 25 25.03 -17.72 -2.05
C LYS A 25 25.00 -16.20 -1.97
N VAL A 26 26.12 -15.55 -2.28
CA VAL A 26 26.20 -14.09 -2.41
C VAL A 26 25.37 -13.60 -3.60
N MET A 27 25.51 -14.25 -4.77
CA MET A 27 24.72 -13.93 -5.95
C MET A 27 23.23 -14.21 -5.76
N LEU A 28 22.88 -15.29 -5.07
CA LEU A 28 21.48 -15.57 -4.70
C LEU A 28 20.88 -14.49 -3.79
N TYR A 29 21.65 -13.96 -2.83
CA TYR A 29 21.19 -12.82 -2.03
C TYR A 29 20.95 -11.57 -2.89
N PHE A 30 21.84 -11.24 -3.81
CA PHE A 30 21.61 -10.12 -4.74
C PHE A 30 20.38 -10.34 -5.63
N ALA A 31 20.16 -11.56 -6.12
CA ALA A 31 18.94 -11.90 -6.87
C ALA A 31 17.67 -11.70 -6.01
N LEU A 32 17.68 -12.12 -4.74
CA LEU A 32 16.59 -11.89 -3.80
C LEU A 32 16.37 -10.39 -3.49
N CYS A 33 17.41 -9.56 -3.47
CA CYS A 33 17.28 -8.11 -3.36
C CYS A 33 16.62 -7.47 -4.58
N VAL A 34 16.91 -7.96 -5.79
CA VAL A 34 16.22 -7.54 -7.02
C VAL A 34 14.76 -7.99 -6.99
N ILE A 35 14.49 -9.25 -6.61
CA ILE A 35 13.12 -9.75 -6.41
C ILE A 35 12.38 -8.89 -5.37
N ARG A 36 13.02 -8.48 -4.27
CA ARG A 36 12.43 -7.57 -3.28
C ARG A 36 12.07 -6.20 -3.87
N LEU A 37 12.91 -5.63 -4.72
CA LEU A 37 12.60 -4.37 -5.40
C LEU A 37 11.36 -4.53 -6.30
N LEU A 38 11.30 -5.62 -7.08
CA LEU A 38 10.13 -5.93 -7.90
C LEU A 38 8.87 -6.11 -7.04
N CYS A 39 8.97 -6.88 -5.95
CA CYS A 39 7.89 -7.12 -4.97
C CYS A 39 7.38 -5.83 -4.31
N ALA A 40 8.29 -4.93 -3.92
CA ALA A 40 7.95 -3.63 -3.33
C ALA A 40 7.12 -2.76 -4.28
N MET A 41 7.37 -2.85 -5.58
CA MET A 41 6.65 -2.12 -6.62
C MET A 41 5.41 -2.84 -7.13
N LEU A 42 5.09 -4.05 -6.61
CA LEU A 42 3.85 -4.74 -6.96
C LEU A 42 2.61 -3.99 -6.42
N PRO A 43 1.49 -4.05 -7.15
CA PRO A 43 0.22 -3.38 -6.83
C PRO A 43 -0.47 -3.74 -5.52
N GLY A 44 -0.23 -4.93 -4.95
CA GLY A 44 -1.08 -5.49 -3.89
C GLY A 44 -1.31 -4.55 -2.71
N TYR A 45 -2.58 -4.25 -2.45
CA TYR A 45 -3.06 -3.47 -1.33
C TYR A 45 -3.39 -4.44 -0.20
N ILE A 46 -2.71 -4.34 0.93
CA ILE A 46 -2.86 -5.32 2.01
C ILE A 46 -3.86 -4.83 3.07
N HIS A 47 -3.78 -3.55 3.46
CA HIS A 47 -4.63 -2.96 4.47
C HIS A 47 -4.65 -1.42 4.39
N PRO A 48 -5.79 -0.73 4.65
CA PRO A 48 -5.92 0.73 4.74
C PRO A 48 -4.74 1.50 5.38
N ASP A 49 -4.32 1.16 6.60
CA ASP A 49 -3.17 1.74 7.33
C ASP A 49 -1.92 2.00 6.50
N GLU A 50 -1.65 1.16 5.50
CA GLU A 50 -0.54 1.29 4.55
C GLU A 50 -0.48 2.70 3.94
N PHE A 51 -1.64 3.30 3.68
CA PHE A 51 -1.79 4.62 3.11
C PHE A 51 -2.25 5.66 4.14
N PHE A 52 -3.23 5.33 5.00
CA PHE A 52 -3.88 6.32 5.86
C PHE A 52 -3.02 6.76 7.06
N GLN A 53 -2.21 5.88 7.64
CA GLN A 53 -1.50 6.19 8.89
C GLN A 53 -0.21 6.99 8.73
N SER A 54 0.34 7.08 7.50
CA SER A 54 1.61 7.78 7.27
C SER A 54 1.64 8.55 5.93
N PRO A 55 1.42 7.94 4.76
CA PRO A 55 1.33 8.69 3.49
C PRO A 55 0.27 9.79 3.49
N GLU A 56 -0.94 9.52 3.98
CA GLU A 56 -2.07 10.47 3.98
C GLU A 56 -1.76 11.74 4.79
N ILE A 57 -1.39 11.60 6.07
CA ILE A 57 -1.01 12.74 6.94
C ILE A 57 0.21 13.51 6.39
N MET A 58 1.17 12.81 5.78
CA MET A 58 2.34 13.44 5.16
C MET A 58 2.01 14.15 3.84
N GLY A 59 0.98 13.69 3.12
CA GLY A 59 0.42 14.36 1.95
C GLY A 59 -0.09 15.78 2.28
N GLU A 60 -0.83 15.94 3.37
CA GLU A 60 -1.21 17.28 3.87
C GLU A 60 0.02 18.06 4.36
N SER A 61 0.79 17.48 5.29
CA SER A 61 1.83 18.20 6.02
C SER A 61 2.99 18.68 5.12
N VAL A 62 3.35 17.88 4.11
CA VAL A 62 4.54 18.10 3.26
C VAL A 62 4.17 18.57 1.86
N LEU A 63 3.21 17.92 1.20
CA LEU A 63 2.82 18.26 -0.17
C LEU A 63 1.81 19.41 -0.19
N GLY A 64 0.91 19.50 0.80
CA GLY A 64 -0.12 20.53 0.94
C GLY A 64 -1.49 20.07 0.42
N PHE A 65 -1.71 18.75 0.33
CA PHE A 65 -2.96 18.19 -0.15
C PHE A 65 -4.05 18.18 0.91
N GLU A 66 -5.29 18.16 0.44
CA GLU A 66 -6.46 17.80 1.23
C GLU A 66 -6.51 16.28 1.35
N VAL A 67 -6.63 15.80 2.58
CA VAL A 67 -6.50 14.39 2.95
C VAL A 67 -7.56 14.03 3.98
N PHE A 68 -7.84 12.74 4.12
CA PHE A 68 -8.59 12.22 5.26
C PHE A 68 -7.67 12.10 6.47
N LYS A 69 -8.11 12.56 7.64
CA LYS A 69 -7.38 12.33 8.89
C LYS A 69 -7.97 11.10 9.56
N PRO A 70 -7.22 9.98 9.70
CA PRO A 70 -7.67 8.91 10.55
C PRO A 70 -7.79 9.40 12.00
N TRP A 71 -8.73 8.79 12.73
CA TRP A 71 -9.12 9.13 14.11
C TRP A 71 -7.92 9.33 15.05
N GLU A 72 -6.85 8.57 14.86
CA GLU A 72 -5.60 8.58 15.65
C GLU A 72 -4.92 9.97 15.73
N PHE A 73 -5.14 10.82 14.70
CA PHE A 73 -4.58 12.17 14.57
C PHE A 73 -5.64 13.28 14.71
N GLU A 74 -6.94 12.95 14.63
CA GLU A 74 -8.03 13.92 14.71
C GLU A 74 -8.70 13.96 16.09
N GLN A 75 -8.85 12.81 16.75
CA GLN A 75 -9.44 12.72 18.08
C GLN A 75 -8.64 13.55 19.10
N SER A 76 -9.35 14.24 19.99
CA SER A 76 -8.75 14.92 21.13
C SER A 76 -8.95 14.07 22.40
N PRO A 77 -7.90 13.66 23.12
CA PRO A 77 -6.48 13.92 22.85
C PRO A 77 -5.89 12.97 21.79
N GLN A 78 -4.95 13.45 20.96
CA GLN A 78 -4.43 12.68 19.82
C GLN A 78 -3.58 11.50 20.28
N CYS A 79 -3.72 10.38 19.57
CA CYS A 79 -3.18 9.08 19.96
C CYS A 79 -1.91 8.68 19.20
N ARG A 80 -1.40 9.49 18.27
CA ARG A 80 -0.28 9.07 17.40
C ARG A 80 0.74 10.17 17.14
N SER A 81 2.01 9.81 17.27
CA SER A 81 3.11 10.74 17.06
C SER A 81 3.33 11.07 15.59
N ILE A 82 3.62 12.34 15.30
CA ILE A 82 3.92 12.81 13.94
C ILE A 82 5.38 12.52 13.54
N VAL A 83 6.26 12.31 14.52
CA VAL A 83 7.71 12.16 14.31
C VAL A 83 8.02 10.98 13.39
N ILE A 84 7.34 9.85 13.57
CA ILE A 84 7.61 8.61 12.82
C ILE A 84 7.11 8.69 11.36
N PRO A 85 5.86 9.13 11.06
CA PRO A 85 5.44 9.46 9.69
C PRO A 85 6.37 10.47 9.00
N MET A 86 6.82 11.51 9.71
CA MET A 86 7.73 12.52 9.17
C MET A 86 9.09 11.96 8.78
N LEU A 87 9.68 11.08 9.60
CA LEU A 87 10.95 10.43 9.31
C LEU A 87 10.87 9.41 8.17
N THR A 88 9.77 8.66 8.07
CA THR A 88 9.64 7.51 7.16
C THR A 88 9.05 7.83 5.79
N ILE A 89 8.08 8.76 5.72
CA ILE A 89 7.42 9.18 4.48
C ILE A 89 7.57 10.69 4.24
N GLY A 90 7.48 11.52 5.28
CA GLY A 90 7.57 12.97 5.14
C GLY A 90 8.89 13.46 4.53
N LEU A 91 10.02 12.86 4.93
CA LEU A 91 11.33 13.15 4.37
C LEU A 91 11.43 12.74 2.87
N PRO A 92 11.08 11.51 2.45
CA PRO A 92 10.92 11.16 1.03
C PRO A 92 10.01 12.11 0.22
N PHE A 93 8.82 12.46 0.73
CA PHE A 93 7.92 13.41 0.06
C PHE A 93 8.53 14.81 -0.04
N LYS A 94 9.32 15.24 0.95
CA LYS A 94 10.07 16.51 0.90
C LYS A 94 11.16 16.47 -0.18
N ILE A 95 11.84 15.34 -0.34
CA ILE A 95 12.81 15.13 -1.44
C ILE A 95 12.10 15.18 -2.80
N LEU A 96 10.96 14.48 -2.96
CA LEU A 96 10.14 14.53 -4.18
C LEU A 96 9.70 15.97 -4.52
N LYS A 97 9.30 16.74 -3.50
CA LYS A 97 8.92 18.16 -3.63
C LYS A 97 10.09 19.06 -4.06
N ILE A 98 11.30 18.80 -3.55
CA ILE A 98 12.53 19.50 -3.98
C ILE A 98 12.87 19.16 -5.44
N LEU A 99 12.82 17.88 -5.83
CA LEU A 99 13.06 17.44 -7.21
C LEU A 99 12.07 18.09 -8.19
N ASN A 100 10.79 18.17 -7.84
CA ASN A 100 9.78 18.87 -8.63
C ASN A 100 10.06 20.38 -8.76
N SER A 101 10.70 21.00 -7.76
CA SER A 101 11.11 22.41 -7.83
C SER A 101 12.30 22.66 -8.77
N TRP A 102 13.13 21.64 -9.05
CA TRP A 102 14.29 21.74 -9.95
C TRP A 102 13.94 21.45 -11.43
N ASN A 103 12.72 20.96 -11.65
CA ASN A 103 12.15 20.60 -12.96
C ASN A 103 12.19 21.69 -14.07
N PRO A 104 12.16 23.01 -13.80
CA PRO A 104 12.27 24.03 -14.86
C PRO A 104 13.53 23.93 -15.74
N ARG A 105 14.55 23.18 -15.31
CA ARG A 105 15.78 22.93 -16.09
C ARG A 105 15.73 21.67 -16.99
N PHE A 106 14.73 20.79 -16.85
CA PHE A 106 14.72 19.46 -17.47
C PHE A 106 13.37 19.10 -18.14
N GLN A 107 12.87 19.98 -19.01
CA GLN A 107 11.76 19.72 -19.95
C GLN A 107 10.37 19.38 -19.33
N ASN A 108 9.76 20.28 -18.53
CA ASN A 108 8.30 20.33 -18.33
C ASN A 108 7.57 19.03 -17.88
N LEU A 109 8.26 18.04 -17.30
CA LEU A 109 7.70 16.75 -16.88
C LEU A 109 7.05 16.86 -15.50
N GLU A 110 5.78 16.51 -15.33
CA GLU A 110 5.10 16.61 -14.03
C GLU A 110 5.62 15.54 -13.04
N VAL A 111 6.54 15.93 -12.16
CA VAL A 111 7.25 15.02 -11.23
C VAL A 111 6.34 14.56 -10.09
N ILE A 112 5.36 15.36 -9.65
CA ILE A 112 4.38 14.98 -8.62
C ILE A 112 3.08 14.56 -9.30
N ASN A 113 2.81 13.25 -9.27
CA ASN A 113 1.57 12.63 -9.75
C ASN A 113 1.28 11.40 -8.87
N SER A 114 0.08 10.81 -8.94
CA SER A 114 -0.32 9.69 -8.07
C SER A 114 0.68 8.52 -8.13
N ARG A 115 1.23 8.21 -9.31
CA ARG A 115 2.23 7.15 -9.49
C ARG A 115 3.57 7.51 -8.84
N SER A 116 4.07 8.73 -8.93
CA SER A 116 5.35 9.10 -8.31
C SER A 116 5.26 9.19 -6.79
N ILE A 117 4.12 9.61 -6.25
CA ILE A 117 3.82 9.57 -4.82
C ILE A 117 3.85 8.12 -4.33
N PHE A 118 3.07 7.23 -4.97
CA PHE A 118 3.04 5.79 -4.69
C PHE A 118 4.43 5.13 -4.79
N MET A 119 5.18 5.39 -5.85
CA MET A 119 6.54 4.82 -5.99
C MET A 119 7.49 5.34 -4.89
N THR A 120 7.29 6.56 -4.39
CA THR A 120 8.13 7.15 -3.33
C THR A 120 7.89 6.50 -1.96
N GLU A 121 6.64 6.20 -1.58
CA GLU A 121 6.35 5.48 -0.34
C GLU A 121 6.93 4.05 -0.36
N ARG A 122 6.74 3.31 -1.47
CA ARG A 122 7.27 1.94 -1.66
C ARG A 122 8.79 1.93 -1.61
N PHE A 123 9.43 2.86 -2.30
CA PHE A 123 10.88 2.92 -2.38
C PHE A 123 11.52 3.28 -1.03
N SER A 124 10.87 4.12 -0.22
CA SER A 124 11.31 4.41 1.15
C SER A 124 11.35 3.15 2.01
N PHE A 125 10.27 2.38 2.05
CA PHE A 125 10.18 1.16 2.85
C PHE A 125 11.05 0.02 2.30
N PHE A 126 11.20 -0.09 0.98
CA PHE A 126 12.23 -0.93 0.36
C PHE A 126 13.64 -0.60 0.88
N CYS A 127 14.03 0.68 0.92
CA CYS A 127 15.33 1.09 1.45
C CYS A 127 15.48 0.79 2.96
N LEU A 128 14.41 0.99 3.74
CA LEU A 128 14.39 0.69 5.17
C LEU A 128 14.49 -0.83 5.46
N SER A 129 13.99 -1.69 4.57
CA SER A 129 14.07 -3.15 4.73
C SER A 129 15.50 -3.69 4.88
N PHE A 130 16.50 -3.04 4.25
CA PHE A 130 17.92 -3.41 4.37
C PHE A 130 18.49 -3.19 5.78
N VAL A 131 17.84 -2.41 6.64
CA VAL A 131 18.23 -2.30 8.05
C VAL A 131 18.04 -3.65 8.75
N ILE A 132 16.96 -4.37 8.44
CA ILE A 132 16.69 -5.72 8.98
C ILE A 132 17.73 -6.71 8.47
N ASP A 133 18.10 -6.66 7.18
CA ASP A 133 19.18 -7.51 6.64
C ASP A 133 20.52 -7.24 7.35
N TYR A 134 20.93 -5.99 7.50
CA TYR A 134 22.18 -5.61 8.17
C TYR A 134 22.20 -6.07 9.64
N VAL A 135 21.09 -5.87 10.36
CA VAL A 135 20.94 -6.32 11.74
C VAL A 135 21.05 -7.84 11.80
N SER A 136 20.25 -8.54 11.00
CA SER A 136 20.14 -9.99 11.01
C SER A 136 21.45 -10.67 10.61
N TYR A 137 22.13 -10.15 9.58
CA TYR A 137 23.49 -10.55 9.21
C TYR A 137 24.47 -10.37 10.37
N THR A 138 24.47 -9.21 11.03
CA THR A 138 25.42 -8.93 12.12
C THR A 138 25.15 -9.83 13.34
N ILE A 139 23.89 -10.04 13.69
CA ILE A 139 23.46 -10.94 14.76
C ILE A 139 23.86 -12.39 14.42
N ALA A 140 23.52 -12.88 13.22
CA ALA A 140 23.87 -14.23 12.79
C ALA A 140 25.39 -14.45 12.73
N ASN A 141 26.17 -13.45 12.30
CA ASN A 141 27.64 -13.54 12.26
C ASN A 141 28.28 -13.62 13.65
N SER A 142 27.66 -12.99 14.66
CA SER A 142 28.14 -13.05 16.05
C SER A 142 27.87 -14.41 16.73
N TYR A 143 26.78 -15.10 16.38
CA TYR A 143 26.40 -16.37 17.01
C TYR A 143 26.75 -17.61 16.20
N TYR A 144 26.55 -17.55 14.88
CA TYR A 144 26.59 -18.68 13.97
C TYR A 144 27.40 -18.31 12.71
N PRO A 145 28.70 -17.98 12.84
CA PRO A 145 29.50 -17.46 11.73
C PRO A 145 29.50 -18.38 10.49
N ARG A 146 29.36 -19.70 10.66
CA ARG A 146 29.25 -20.68 9.56
C ARG A 146 27.90 -20.67 8.82
N ASN A 147 26.85 -20.09 9.42
CA ASN A 147 25.48 -20.12 8.92
C ASN A 147 24.97 -18.72 8.55
N THR A 148 25.73 -17.65 8.79
CA THR A 148 25.36 -16.24 8.57
C THR A 148 24.62 -15.99 7.26
N ILE A 149 25.20 -16.45 6.14
CA ILE A 149 24.62 -16.23 4.81
C ILE A 149 23.35 -17.07 4.62
N GLN A 150 23.28 -18.28 5.19
CA GLN A 150 22.06 -19.10 5.11
C GLN A 150 20.89 -18.40 5.81
N SER A 151 21.13 -17.81 6.99
CA SER A 151 20.11 -17.06 7.72
C SER A 151 19.67 -15.83 6.92
N LEU A 152 20.62 -15.07 6.37
CA LEU A 152 20.33 -13.91 5.51
C LEU A 152 19.51 -14.29 4.27
N LEU A 153 19.77 -15.46 3.66
CA LEU A 153 18.95 -15.98 2.55
C LEU A 153 17.53 -16.35 2.99
N VAL A 154 17.33 -16.89 4.20
CA VAL A 154 15.98 -17.15 4.76
C VAL A 154 15.23 -15.83 5.02
N PHE A 155 15.90 -14.80 5.55
CA PHE A 155 15.30 -13.46 5.65
C PHE A 155 14.91 -12.93 4.26
N ALA A 156 15.87 -12.89 3.33
CA ALA A 156 15.67 -12.29 2.01
C ALA A 156 14.65 -13.03 1.12
N SER A 157 14.37 -14.32 1.39
CA SER A 157 13.33 -15.11 0.70
C SER A 157 11.99 -15.17 1.44
N SER A 158 11.88 -14.58 2.64
CA SER A 158 10.62 -14.53 3.39
C SER A 158 9.65 -13.53 2.78
N TYR A 159 8.44 -13.96 2.43
CA TYR A 159 7.40 -13.10 1.86
C TYR A 159 6.99 -11.98 2.84
N ALA A 160 7.08 -12.21 4.14
CA ALA A 160 6.88 -11.18 5.15
C ALA A 160 7.90 -10.04 5.02
N LEU A 161 9.15 -10.31 4.59
CA LEU A 161 10.14 -9.27 4.31
C LEU A 161 9.96 -8.69 2.89
N LEU A 162 9.63 -9.52 1.90
CA LEU A 162 9.45 -9.09 0.50
C LEU A 162 8.25 -8.17 0.31
N ILE A 163 7.16 -8.45 1.03
CA ILE A 163 5.86 -7.76 0.90
C ILE A 163 5.61 -6.87 2.13
N PHE A 164 5.28 -7.42 3.30
CA PHE A 164 4.85 -6.60 4.45
C PHE A 164 5.87 -5.54 4.88
N HIS A 165 7.17 -5.86 4.90
CA HIS A 165 8.21 -4.90 5.27
C HIS A 165 8.63 -3.93 4.14
N THR A 166 8.08 -4.07 2.93
CA THR A 166 8.23 -3.06 1.85
C THR A 166 6.99 -2.18 1.70
N ARG A 167 5.94 -2.44 2.50
CA ARG A 167 4.74 -1.61 2.68
C ARG A 167 4.90 -0.65 3.87
N SER A 168 4.22 0.48 3.80
CA SER A 168 4.34 1.65 4.70
C SER A 168 3.68 1.52 6.08
N PHE A 169 3.70 0.32 6.68
CA PHE A 169 3.14 0.06 8.00
C PHE A 169 4.02 0.58 9.15
N SER A 170 3.43 1.11 10.21
CA SER A 170 4.15 1.38 11.47
C SER A 170 4.67 0.11 12.14
N ASN A 171 4.01 -1.03 11.93
CA ASN A 171 4.44 -2.36 12.35
C ASN A 171 5.80 -2.74 11.73
N THR A 172 6.08 -2.29 10.50
CA THR A 172 7.38 -2.45 9.85
C THR A 172 8.44 -1.59 10.55
N VAL A 173 8.08 -0.36 10.96
CA VAL A 173 8.98 0.53 11.71
C VAL A 173 9.27 -0.01 13.11
N GLU A 174 8.25 -0.50 13.82
CA GLU A 174 8.36 -1.22 15.09
C GLU A 174 9.33 -2.41 14.98
N SER A 175 9.20 -3.21 13.91
CA SER A 175 10.09 -4.34 13.61
C SER A 175 11.54 -3.89 13.40
N ILE A 176 11.77 -2.80 12.67
CA ILE A 176 13.11 -2.21 12.47
C ILE A 176 13.71 -1.70 13.78
N LEU A 177 12.92 -0.98 14.59
CA LEU A 177 13.38 -0.43 15.88
C LEU A 177 13.73 -1.55 16.85
N LEU A 178 12.92 -2.62 16.91
CA LEU A 178 13.20 -3.80 17.74
C LEU A 178 14.47 -4.51 17.30
N ALA A 179 14.65 -4.69 15.99
CA ALA A 179 15.87 -5.24 15.39
C ALA A 179 17.11 -4.40 15.80
N LEU A 180 17.02 -3.07 15.74
CA LEU A 180 18.07 -2.16 16.18
C LEU A 180 18.36 -2.28 17.69
N CYS A 181 17.33 -2.39 18.54
CA CYS A 181 17.51 -2.65 19.97
C CYS A 181 18.28 -3.95 20.26
N PHE A 182 18.01 -5.05 19.53
CA PHE A 182 18.77 -6.29 19.68
C PHE A 182 20.26 -6.11 19.37
N ILE A 183 20.62 -5.55 18.20
CA ILE A 183 22.03 -5.40 17.81
C ILE A 183 22.79 -4.46 18.76
N ILE A 184 22.13 -3.43 19.31
CA ILE A 184 22.75 -2.49 20.25
C ILE A 184 22.94 -3.13 21.62
N TYR A 185 21.96 -3.88 22.13
CA TYR A 185 22.13 -4.68 23.35
C TYR A 185 23.30 -5.67 23.21
N ILE A 186 23.39 -6.36 22.07
CA ILE A 186 24.46 -7.31 21.79
C ILE A 186 25.82 -6.61 21.69
N LYS A 187 25.94 -5.51 20.94
CA LYS A 187 27.21 -4.77 20.81
C LYS A 187 27.64 -4.09 22.11
N GLY A 188 26.71 -3.61 22.92
CA GLY A 188 27.00 -2.99 24.21
C GLY A 188 27.46 -3.96 25.29
N THR A 189 27.07 -5.24 25.20
CA THR A 189 27.46 -6.30 26.16
C THR A 189 28.71 -7.11 25.75
N ILE A 190 29.30 -6.84 24.58
CA ILE A 190 30.57 -7.48 24.17
C ILE A 190 31.73 -6.74 24.84
N PRO A 191 32.62 -7.42 25.58
CA PRO A 191 33.74 -6.76 26.27
C PRO A 191 34.66 -6.02 25.30
N TYR A 192 35.08 -4.80 25.66
CA TYR A 192 35.92 -3.95 24.83
C TYR A 192 37.39 -3.98 25.28
N ILE A 193 38.29 -4.10 24.30
CA ILE A 193 39.75 -4.04 24.50
C ILE A 193 40.24 -2.70 23.91
N PRO A 194 40.77 -1.77 24.73
CA PRO A 194 41.18 -0.45 24.26
C PRO A 194 42.48 -0.51 23.42
N LEU A 195 42.45 0.16 22.26
CA LEU A 195 43.59 0.27 21.32
C LEU A 195 44.81 1.04 21.84
N LYS A 196 44.63 1.91 22.84
CA LYS A 196 45.72 2.59 23.57
C LYS A 196 45.55 2.33 25.05
N ARG A 197 46.49 1.60 25.64
CA ARG A 197 46.52 1.24 27.06
C ARG A 197 47.16 2.38 27.87
N LYS A 198 46.45 2.93 28.85
CA LYS A 198 47.09 3.72 29.92
C LYS A 198 47.62 2.76 30.98
N LEU A 199 48.77 3.08 31.58
CA LEU A 199 49.36 2.29 32.65
C LEU A 199 48.40 2.32 33.86
N GLY A 200 48.02 1.16 34.39
CA GLY A 200 47.06 1.03 35.50
C GLY A 200 45.61 0.71 35.12
N GLU A 201 45.20 0.77 33.84
CA GLU A 201 43.86 0.33 33.44
C GLU A 201 43.76 -1.20 33.30
N PRO A 202 42.60 -1.82 33.64
CA PRO A 202 42.35 -3.25 33.44
C PRO A 202 42.41 -3.64 31.96
N SER A 203 42.83 -4.87 31.68
CA SER A 203 43.07 -5.39 30.32
C SER A 203 41.80 -5.53 29.47
N VAL A 204 40.63 -5.59 30.10
CA VAL A 204 39.31 -5.69 29.46
C VAL A 204 38.36 -4.77 30.21
N ARG A 205 37.62 -3.91 29.48
CA ARG A 205 36.46 -3.21 30.05
C ARG A 205 35.21 -4.05 29.80
N GLU A 206 34.57 -4.47 30.89
CA GLU A 206 33.31 -5.24 30.88
C GLU A 206 32.06 -4.36 31.08
N GLU A 207 32.23 -3.03 31.08
CA GLU A 207 31.16 -2.03 31.08
C GLU A 207 30.31 -2.08 29.82
N PHE A 208 29.00 -1.86 29.97
CA PHE A 208 28.16 -1.51 28.86
C PHE A 208 28.53 -0.11 28.35
N LEU A 209 28.99 -0.02 27.10
CA LEU A 209 29.50 1.24 26.54
C LEU A 209 28.40 2.33 26.53
N SER A 210 28.70 3.48 27.14
CA SER A 210 27.77 4.62 27.30
C SER A 210 27.08 5.04 26.00
N ASN A 211 27.80 5.07 24.88
CA ASN A 211 27.25 5.38 23.55
C ASN A 211 26.16 4.39 23.10
N TYR A 212 26.32 3.10 23.39
CA TYR A 212 25.30 2.09 23.11
C TYR A 212 24.15 2.18 24.12
N ALA A 213 24.42 2.54 25.38
CA ALA A 213 23.37 2.70 26.39
C ALA A 213 22.44 3.86 26.02
N PHE A 214 23.02 5.02 25.67
CA PHE A 214 22.28 6.16 25.14
C PHE A 214 21.45 5.80 23.90
N LEU A 215 22.05 5.11 22.93
CA LEU A 215 21.34 4.72 21.71
C LEU A 215 20.23 3.69 21.97
N LEU A 216 20.39 2.81 22.96
CA LEU A 216 19.33 1.88 23.39
C LEU A 216 18.14 2.66 23.97
N GLY A 217 18.39 3.61 24.87
CA GLY A 217 17.35 4.48 25.44
C GLY A 217 16.61 5.30 24.38
N PHE A 218 17.37 5.91 23.45
CA PHE A 218 16.83 6.63 22.29
C PHE A 218 15.89 5.77 21.45
N LEU A 219 16.29 4.55 21.10
CA LEU A 219 15.44 3.65 20.30
C LEU A 219 14.24 3.11 21.07
N MET A 220 14.38 2.84 22.37
CA MET A 220 13.24 2.40 23.19
C MET A 220 12.18 3.51 23.27
N ALA A 221 12.59 4.77 23.41
CA ALA A 221 11.67 5.91 23.34
C ALA A 221 11.00 6.01 21.95
N LEU A 222 11.77 6.02 20.84
CA LEU A 222 11.18 6.06 19.50
C LEU A 222 10.21 4.89 19.23
N GLY A 223 10.49 3.70 19.75
CA GLY A 223 9.60 2.55 19.64
C GLY A 223 8.26 2.76 20.35
N CYS A 224 8.28 3.27 21.58
CA CYS A 224 7.07 3.64 22.31
C CYS A 224 6.22 4.70 21.57
N PHE A 225 6.86 5.69 20.93
CA PHE A 225 6.17 6.69 20.10
C PHE A 225 5.76 6.17 18.70
N THR A 226 6.26 5.01 18.28
CA THR A 226 5.85 4.34 17.03
C THR A 226 4.57 3.56 17.23
N ARG A 227 4.52 2.68 18.24
CA ARG A 227 3.34 1.91 18.66
C ARG A 227 3.48 1.50 20.13
N ILE A 228 2.38 1.48 20.89
CA ILE A 228 2.37 0.95 22.27
C ILE A 228 2.73 -0.55 22.34
N THR A 229 2.46 -1.30 21.26
CA THR A 229 2.79 -2.72 21.12
C THR A 229 4.30 -3.00 21.18
N PHE A 230 5.14 -2.01 20.84
CA PHE A 230 6.59 -2.13 20.87
C PHE A 230 7.10 -2.47 22.28
N ILE A 231 6.44 -1.94 23.31
CA ILE A 231 6.81 -2.16 24.71
C ILE A 231 6.79 -3.66 25.05
N LEU A 232 5.80 -4.39 24.54
CA LEU A 232 5.63 -5.83 24.78
C LEU A 232 6.80 -6.66 24.21
N TYR A 233 7.34 -6.23 23.07
CA TYR A 233 8.52 -6.84 22.46
C TYR A 233 9.83 -6.38 23.11
N ALA A 234 9.96 -5.10 23.45
CA ALA A 234 11.20 -4.50 23.96
C ALA A 234 11.44 -4.78 25.45
N PHE A 235 10.40 -5.10 26.23
CA PHE A 235 10.47 -5.29 27.68
C PHE A 235 11.56 -6.31 28.13
N PRO A 236 11.70 -7.50 27.51
CA PRO A 236 12.78 -8.43 27.86
C PRO A 236 14.19 -7.91 27.55
N ILE A 237 14.35 -7.00 26.58
CA ILE A 237 15.65 -6.34 26.29
C ILE A 237 15.99 -5.38 27.44
N GLY A 238 15.00 -4.59 27.90
CA GLY A 238 15.16 -3.71 29.06
C GLY A 238 15.53 -4.46 30.33
N LEU A 239 14.82 -5.56 30.65
CA LEU A 239 15.18 -6.44 31.76
C LEU A 239 16.58 -7.03 31.63
N ALA A 240 16.99 -7.43 30.42
CA ALA A 240 18.31 -8.01 30.17
C ALA A 240 19.46 -6.99 30.25
N PHE A 241 19.17 -5.70 30.01
CA PHE A 241 20.05 -4.56 30.25
C PHE A 241 20.20 -4.29 31.76
N LEU A 242 19.09 -4.18 32.49
CA LEU A 242 19.12 -4.01 33.95
C LEU A 242 19.81 -5.18 34.66
N HIS A 243 19.55 -6.44 34.25
CA HIS A 243 20.27 -7.61 34.76
C HIS A 243 21.78 -7.50 34.49
N HIS A 244 22.21 -6.95 33.35
CA HIS A 244 23.64 -6.81 33.05
C HIS A 244 24.32 -5.83 34.00
N ILE A 245 23.67 -4.70 34.32
CA ILE A 245 24.19 -3.67 35.23
C ILE A 245 24.12 -4.11 36.70
N PHE A 246 23.01 -4.68 37.16
CA PHE A 246 22.78 -4.89 38.60
C PHE A 246 23.11 -6.31 39.11
N ILE A 247 22.87 -7.35 38.30
CA ILE A 247 22.81 -8.77 38.73
C ILE A 247 23.95 -9.61 38.14
N SER A 248 24.66 -9.11 37.12
CA SER A 248 25.79 -9.82 36.51
C SER A 248 26.87 -10.15 37.54
N THR A 249 27.29 -11.42 37.61
CA THR A 249 28.31 -11.90 38.58
C THR A 249 29.64 -11.14 38.49
N ARG A 250 29.92 -10.52 37.33
CA ARG A 250 31.09 -9.67 37.06
C ARG A 250 31.03 -8.29 37.74
N VAL A 251 29.82 -7.85 38.10
CA VAL A 251 29.52 -6.49 38.61
C VAL A 251 29.18 -6.52 40.12
N GLN A 252 29.26 -7.70 40.73
CA GLN A 252 28.86 -7.94 42.13
C GLN A 252 29.78 -7.23 43.15
N GLN A 253 31.00 -6.84 42.77
CA GLN A 253 31.92 -6.03 43.58
C GLN A 253 31.96 -4.53 43.23
N ARG A 254 31.12 -4.04 42.30
CA ARG A 254 31.06 -2.60 41.97
C ARG A 254 30.20 -1.81 42.93
N ASN A 255 30.58 -0.55 43.16
CA ASN A 255 29.81 0.40 43.94
C ASN A 255 28.46 0.72 43.27
N TRP A 256 27.46 1.09 44.06
CA TRP A 256 26.15 1.49 43.55
C TRP A 256 26.22 2.72 42.63
N THR A 257 27.12 3.67 42.93
CA THR A 257 27.40 4.86 42.10
C THR A 257 27.71 4.48 40.65
N ASP A 258 28.59 3.50 40.47
CA ASP A 258 29.10 3.11 39.15
C ASP A 258 27.99 2.42 38.33
N LYS A 259 27.17 1.61 39.00
CA LYS A 259 25.98 0.96 38.40
C LYS A 259 24.96 1.99 37.94
N PHE A 260 24.70 3.04 38.74
CA PHE A 260 23.80 4.13 38.34
C PHE A 260 24.40 4.94 37.18
N LEU A 261 25.69 5.28 37.22
CA LEU A 261 26.39 5.99 36.14
C LEU A 261 26.38 5.20 34.82
N GLU A 262 26.47 3.87 34.85
CA GLU A 262 26.37 3.00 33.67
C GLU A 262 24.94 3.00 33.08
N MET A 263 23.91 3.18 33.92
CA MET A 263 22.51 3.31 33.51
C MET A 263 22.16 4.71 32.98
N MET A 264 22.77 5.78 33.52
CA MET A 264 22.41 7.17 33.19
C MET A 264 22.37 7.50 31.69
N PRO A 265 23.32 7.06 30.83
CA PRO A 265 23.25 7.33 29.39
C PRO A 265 21.96 6.81 28.76
N ALA A 266 21.47 5.62 29.15
CA ALA A 266 20.21 5.08 28.63
C ALA A 266 19.00 5.91 29.10
N CYS A 267 18.97 6.32 30.36
CA CYS A 267 17.94 7.22 30.87
C CYS A 267 17.94 8.57 30.14
N LEU A 268 19.12 9.17 29.92
CA LEU A 268 19.27 10.41 29.16
C LEU A 268 18.81 10.26 27.71
N GLY A 269 19.20 9.17 27.03
CA GLY A 269 18.75 8.87 25.67
C GLY A 269 17.23 8.73 25.57
N PHE A 270 16.61 8.03 26.53
CA PHE A 270 15.16 7.86 26.59
C PHE A 270 14.43 9.19 26.88
N VAL A 271 14.88 9.94 27.89
CA VAL A 271 14.25 11.19 28.33
C VAL A 271 14.37 12.28 27.27
N LEU A 272 15.56 12.51 26.70
CA LEU A 272 15.75 13.52 25.66
C LEU A 272 14.92 13.23 24.41
N THR A 273 14.82 11.96 24.02
CA THR A 273 13.99 11.53 22.89
C THR A 273 12.50 11.69 23.18
N THR A 274 12.07 11.36 24.41
CA THR A 274 10.69 11.55 24.87
C THR A 274 10.31 13.04 24.86
N ILE A 275 11.17 13.91 25.41
CA ILE A 275 10.98 15.36 25.38
C ILE A 275 10.89 15.86 23.93
N PHE A 276 11.80 15.42 23.05
CA PHE A 276 11.75 15.78 21.64
C PHE A 276 10.44 15.37 20.97
N CYS A 277 9.96 14.14 21.19
CA CYS A 277 8.72 13.66 20.57
C CYS A 277 7.48 14.35 21.14
N VAL A 278 7.40 14.53 22.46
CA VAL A 278 6.31 15.29 23.12
C VAL A 278 6.26 16.73 22.61
N LEU A 279 7.39 17.42 22.51
CA LEU A 279 7.43 18.78 21.98
C LEU A 279 7.05 18.82 20.49
N ALA A 280 7.60 17.91 19.67
CA ALA A 280 7.28 17.84 18.23
C ALA A 280 5.79 17.56 17.98
N ASP A 281 5.19 16.62 18.71
CA ASP A 281 3.77 16.32 18.65
C ASP A 281 2.94 17.52 19.13
N SER A 282 3.23 18.08 20.32
CA SER A 282 2.47 19.19 20.90
C SER A 282 2.47 20.44 20.02
N LEU A 283 3.60 20.75 19.38
CA LEU A 283 3.73 21.86 18.42
C LEU A 283 3.00 21.57 17.10
N TYR A 284 3.02 20.33 16.62
CA TYR A 284 2.36 19.94 15.37
C TYR A 284 0.84 19.95 15.48
N PHE A 285 0.29 19.41 16.57
CA PHE A 285 -1.15 19.41 16.84
C PHE A 285 -1.67 20.73 17.40
N GLY A 286 -0.78 21.69 17.71
CA GLY A 286 -1.14 23.00 18.25
C GLY A 286 -1.59 22.99 19.71
N SER A 287 -1.37 21.91 20.45
CA SER A 287 -1.64 21.86 21.89
C SER A 287 -0.67 22.73 22.68
N LEU A 288 0.53 22.97 22.13
CA LEU A 288 1.55 23.89 22.64
C LEU A 288 1.83 24.95 21.58
N ILE A 289 1.70 26.22 21.96
CA ILE A 289 2.03 27.38 21.12
C ILE A 289 3.23 28.09 21.76
N ILE A 290 4.31 28.23 21.00
CA ILE A 290 5.47 29.03 21.38
C ILE A 290 5.14 30.50 21.12
N THR A 291 5.45 31.37 22.09
CA THR A 291 5.18 32.81 22.01
C THR A 291 6.45 33.62 22.23
N LEU A 292 6.68 34.64 21.40
CA LEU A 292 7.67 35.69 21.62
C LEU A 292 6.91 37.01 21.79
N ASP A 293 7.21 37.79 22.83
CA ASP A 293 6.47 39.03 23.14
C ASP A 293 4.94 38.83 23.29
N ASN A 294 4.51 37.67 23.82
CA ASN A 294 3.12 37.19 23.86
C ASN A 294 2.43 36.96 22.48
N ILE A 295 3.16 37.10 21.37
CA ILE A 295 2.68 36.83 20.00
C ILE A 295 3.08 35.40 19.60
N ALA A 296 2.18 34.67 18.94
CA ALA A 296 2.45 33.31 18.48
C ALA A 296 3.56 33.28 17.41
N LEU A 297 4.56 32.41 17.60
CA LEU A 297 5.79 32.41 16.81
C LEU A 297 5.54 31.84 15.39
N THR A 298 5.43 32.73 14.40
CA THR A 298 5.31 32.36 12.98
C THR A 298 6.67 32.16 12.31
N LYS A 299 6.70 31.66 11.07
CA LYS A 299 7.94 31.44 10.30
C LYS A 299 8.79 32.70 10.09
N GLU A 300 8.18 33.88 10.11
CA GLU A 300 8.86 35.17 9.94
C GLU A 300 9.68 35.53 11.20
N HIS A 301 9.17 35.20 12.38
CA HIS A 301 9.84 35.42 13.67
C HIS A 301 11.12 34.58 13.82
N ILE A 302 11.29 33.50 13.06
CA ILE A 302 12.52 32.69 13.05
C ILE A 302 13.72 33.53 12.56
N PHE A 303 13.53 34.42 11.58
CA PHE A 303 14.60 35.31 11.11
C PHE A 303 14.97 36.37 12.16
N ILE A 304 14.00 36.85 12.94
CA ILE A 304 14.24 37.76 14.07
C ILE A 304 15.11 37.07 15.13
N LEU A 305 14.82 35.80 15.43
CA LEU A 305 15.57 34.98 16.40
C LEU A 305 17.00 34.66 15.91
N LEU A 306 17.18 34.40 14.62
CA LEU A 306 18.49 34.17 14.01
C LEU A 306 19.37 35.43 14.01
N ASN A 307 18.77 36.61 13.81
CA ASN A 307 19.49 37.88 13.84
C ASN A 307 19.82 38.35 15.27
N ASN A 308 19.00 37.98 16.27
CA ASN A 308 19.21 38.35 17.68
C ASN A 308 19.00 37.13 18.61
N PRO A 309 20.01 36.27 18.78
CA PRO A 309 19.89 35.02 19.55
C PRO A 309 19.61 35.23 21.05
N MET A 310 19.88 36.41 21.61
CA MET A 310 19.53 36.73 23.00
C MET A 310 18.01 36.73 23.25
N ARG A 311 17.19 36.98 22.22
CA ARG A 311 15.72 36.93 22.33
C ARG A 311 15.16 35.52 22.56
N ILE A 312 16.00 34.48 22.51
CA ILE A 312 15.63 33.11 22.92
C ILE A 312 15.19 33.07 24.39
N LEU A 313 15.71 33.96 25.24
CA LEU A 313 15.34 34.07 26.66
C LEU A 313 13.96 34.70 26.88
N GLU A 314 13.39 35.36 25.87
CA GLU A 314 12.07 36.01 25.90
C GLU A 314 10.95 35.07 25.40
N ILE A 315 11.30 33.81 25.08
CA ILE A 315 10.36 32.80 24.60
C ILE A 315 9.51 32.26 25.75
N GLY A 316 8.22 32.59 25.73
CA GLY A 316 7.18 31.91 26.50
C GLY A 316 6.54 30.75 25.75
N TRP A 317 5.71 29.99 26.45
CA TRP A 317 4.81 28.99 25.84
C TRP A 317 3.42 29.04 26.47
N LYS A 318 2.41 28.69 25.68
CA LYS A 318 1.02 28.58 26.13
C LYS A 318 0.42 27.25 25.65
N GLY A 319 -0.32 26.58 26.54
CA GLY A 319 -0.99 25.31 26.24
C GLY A 319 -0.41 24.12 27.00
N ASN A 320 -0.80 22.92 26.59
CA ASN A 320 -0.54 21.66 27.30
C ASN A 320 0.37 20.73 26.50
N LEU A 321 1.21 19.96 27.21
CA LEU A 321 2.03 18.91 26.62
C LEU A 321 1.18 17.68 26.27
N LEU A 322 1.33 17.19 25.04
CA LEU A 322 0.61 16.04 24.50
C LEU A 322 1.47 14.77 24.57
N PHE A 323 0.98 13.76 25.28
CA PHE A 323 1.65 12.46 25.43
C PHE A 323 0.97 11.39 24.58
N THR A 324 1.24 11.41 23.26
CA THR A 324 0.57 10.54 22.27
C THR A 324 0.57 9.04 22.64
N PRO A 325 1.62 8.42 23.23
CA PRO A 325 1.57 6.99 23.58
C PRO A 325 0.65 6.68 24.78
N LEU A 326 0.52 7.62 25.73
CA LEU A 326 -0.38 7.46 26.89
C LEU A 326 -1.84 7.62 26.47
N ASN A 327 -2.12 8.56 25.56
CA ASN A 327 -3.44 8.71 24.96
C ASN A 327 -3.85 7.45 24.19
N ASN A 328 -2.93 6.89 23.39
CA ASN A 328 -3.13 5.64 22.65
C ASN A 328 -3.45 4.47 23.58
N LEU A 329 -2.71 4.34 24.69
CA LEU A 329 -2.96 3.33 25.71
C LEU A 329 -4.32 3.51 26.37
N ALA A 330 -4.69 4.73 26.76
CA ALA A 330 -6.00 5.04 27.35
C ALA A 330 -7.15 4.72 26.39
N TYR A 331 -7.01 5.04 25.09
CA TYR A 331 -8.00 4.71 24.07
C TYR A 331 -8.19 3.19 23.91
N ASN A 332 -7.09 2.41 23.85
CA ASN A 332 -7.13 0.96 23.62
C ASN A 332 -7.47 0.12 24.87
N ILE A 333 -7.46 0.72 26.07
CA ILE A 333 -7.95 0.06 27.30
C ILE A 333 -9.48 -0.02 27.31
N ASN A 334 -10.19 0.88 26.63
CA ASN A 334 -11.64 0.83 26.51
C ASN A 334 -12.07 -0.29 25.53
N SER A 335 -12.89 -1.23 25.99
CA SER A 335 -13.44 -2.32 25.17
C SER A 335 -14.32 -1.82 24.04
N ASP A 336 -15.03 -0.71 24.26
CA ASP A 336 -16.04 -0.21 23.32
C ASP A 336 -15.35 0.37 22.08
N ASN A 337 -14.30 1.18 22.30
CA ASN A 337 -13.39 1.66 21.25
C ASN A 337 -12.77 0.49 20.47
N LEU A 338 -12.37 -0.58 21.17
CA LEU A 338 -11.72 -1.74 20.53
C LEU A 338 -12.70 -2.57 19.68
N ALA A 339 -14.00 -2.54 20.00
CA ALA A 339 -15.04 -3.18 19.21
C ALA A 339 -15.29 -2.46 17.87
N GLU A 340 -15.09 -1.13 17.79
CA GLU A 340 -15.16 -0.36 16.52
C GLU A 340 -14.15 -0.86 15.47
N HIS A 341 -12.99 -1.36 15.91
CA HIS A 341 -11.92 -1.90 15.04
C HIS A 341 -12.02 -3.41 14.82
N GLY A 342 -13.07 -4.07 15.32
CA GLY A 342 -13.32 -5.50 15.16
C GLY A 342 -12.67 -6.36 16.25
N LEU A 343 -13.50 -7.18 16.89
CA LEU A 343 -13.07 -8.20 17.86
C LEU A 343 -12.80 -9.54 17.17
N HIS A 344 -11.72 -10.20 17.57
CA HIS A 344 -11.23 -11.44 16.99
C HIS A 344 -11.06 -12.54 18.05
N PRO A 345 -11.36 -13.82 17.72
CA PRO A 345 -11.12 -14.93 18.63
C PRO A 345 -9.63 -15.09 18.96
N ARG A 346 -9.30 -15.29 20.25
CA ARG A 346 -7.89 -15.28 20.74
C ARG A 346 -6.94 -16.30 20.09
N TYR A 347 -7.46 -17.33 19.44
CA TYR A 347 -6.66 -18.33 18.72
C TYR A 347 -6.18 -17.84 17.35
N LEU A 348 -6.77 -16.77 16.81
CA LEU A 348 -6.44 -16.25 15.47
C LEU A 348 -4.96 -15.83 15.38
N HIS A 349 -4.36 -15.39 16.49
CA HIS A 349 -2.94 -15.08 16.58
C HIS A 349 -2.02 -16.28 16.27
N ILE A 350 -2.43 -17.51 16.60
CA ILE A 350 -1.68 -18.73 16.25
C ILE A 350 -1.78 -19.00 14.75
N ILE A 351 -2.96 -18.80 14.16
CA ILE A 351 -3.18 -18.91 12.71
C ILE A 351 -2.34 -17.86 11.98
N ASN A 352 -2.35 -16.61 12.46
CA ASN A 352 -1.53 -15.52 11.94
C ASN A 352 -0.02 -15.78 12.04
N PHE A 353 0.44 -16.46 13.09
CA PHE A 353 1.83 -16.85 13.25
C PHE A 353 2.24 -17.90 12.20
N VAL A 354 1.39 -18.89 11.92
CA VAL A 354 1.58 -19.86 10.82
C VAL A 354 1.48 -19.20 9.46
N LEU A 355 0.54 -18.26 9.28
CA LEU A 355 0.35 -17.51 8.04
C LEU A 355 1.60 -16.71 7.66
N LEU A 356 2.26 -16.04 8.61
CA LEU A 356 3.45 -15.22 8.33
C LEU A 356 4.75 -16.01 8.14
N PHE A 357 4.94 -17.09 8.90
CA PHE A 357 6.24 -17.77 9.00
C PHE A 357 6.24 -19.23 8.53
N GLY A 358 5.06 -19.81 8.28
CA GLY A 358 4.90 -21.10 7.64
C GLY A 358 5.72 -22.22 8.29
N PRO A 359 6.50 -23.00 7.52
CA PRO A 359 7.32 -24.10 8.04
C PRO A 359 8.31 -23.72 9.16
N LEU A 360 8.71 -22.44 9.29
CA LEU A 360 9.61 -22.01 10.38
C LEU A 360 8.96 -22.11 11.76
N VAL A 361 7.63 -22.02 11.87
CA VAL A 361 6.90 -22.11 13.15
C VAL A 361 7.18 -23.43 13.87
N LEU A 362 7.30 -24.54 13.13
CA LEU A 362 7.61 -25.85 13.72
C LEU A 362 9.02 -25.88 14.33
N LEU A 363 9.98 -25.18 13.71
CA LEU A 363 11.34 -25.09 14.22
C LEU A 363 11.44 -24.20 15.46
N THR A 364 10.74 -23.06 15.47
CA THR A 364 10.71 -22.16 16.63
C THR A 364 10.00 -22.80 17.81
N MET A 365 8.87 -23.48 17.62
CA MET A 365 8.18 -24.22 18.69
C MET A 365 9.06 -25.31 19.31
N LYS A 366 9.88 -26.00 18.52
CA LYS A 366 10.86 -26.96 19.04
C LYS A 366 11.97 -26.30 19.86
N ASP A 367 12.46 -25.12 19.45
CA ASP A 367 13.45 -24.36 20.22
C ASP A 367 12.87 -23.71 21.47
N LEU A 368 11.60 -23.31 21.44
CA LEU A 368 10.87 -22.80 22.60
C LEU A 368 10.79 -23.86 23.69
N ASN A 369 10.32 -25.08 23.36
CA ASN A 369 10.25 -26.18 24.31
C ASN A 369 11.63 -26.53 24.91
N ALA A 370 12.66 -26.61 24.08
CA ALA A 370 14.04 -26.80 24.54
C ALA A 370 14.53 -25.64 25.43
N SER A 371 14.14 -24.40 25.13
CA SER A 371 14.55 -23.22 25.91
C SER A 371 13.88 -23.16 27.27
N PHE A 372 12.59 -23.51 27.39
CA PHE A 372 11.91 -23.70 28.68
C PHE A 372 12.56 -24.82 29.50
N THR A 373 13.01 -25.90 28.86
CA THR A 373 13.67 -27.03 29.53
C THR A 373 15.09 -26.69 30.03
N TYR A 374 15.84 -25.86 29.30
CA TYR A 374 17.26 -25.57 29.58
C TYR A 374 17.51 -24.12 30.04
N MET A 375 16.57 -23.48 30.74
CA MET A 375 16.65 -22.08 31.23
C MET A 375 17.84 -21.82 32.18
N ARG A 376 19.01 -21.58 31.62
CA ARG A 376 20.20 -21.08 32.33
C ARG A 376 20.85 -19.96 31.52
N PHE A 377 21.07 -18.82 32.16
CA PHE A 377 21.81 -17.67 31.64
C PHE A 377 23.32 -17.95 31.51
N LYS A 378 23.71 -19.00 30.77
CA LYS A 378 25.11 -19.27 30.43
C LYS A 378 25.58 -18.26 29.37
N ALA A 379 26.85 -17.86 29.43
CA ALA A 379 27.38 -16.74 28.64
C ALA A 379 27.20 -16.86 27.11
N LYS A 380 27.17 -18.09 26.56
CA LYS A 380 26.90 -18.33 25.12
C LYS A 380 25.40 -18.37 24.75
N SER A 381 24.49 -18.61 25.70
CA SER A 381 23.04 -18.67 25.46
C SER A 381 22.31 -17.38 25.79
N LYS A 382 22.84 -16.56 26.72
CA LYS A 382 22.18 -15.34 27.25
C LYS A 382 21.48 -14.50 26.18
N TYR A 383 22.14 -14.21 25.07
CA TYR A 383 21.58 -13.36 24.02
C TYR A 383 20.49 -14.04 23.19
N LYS A 384 20.66 -15.34 22.87
CA LYS A 384 19.62 -16.17 22.23
C LYS A 384 18.37 -16.20 23.12
N THR A 385 18.55 -16.34 24.43
CA THR A 385 17.49 -16.28 25.44
C THR A 385 16.75 -14.93 25.45
N VAL A 386 17.44 -13.79 25.32
CA VAL A 386 16.76 -12.46 25.24
C VAL A 386 15.91 -12.33 23.98
N ILE A 387 16.41 -12.79 22.82
CA ILE A 387 15.66 -12.78 21.55
C ILE A 387 14.41 -13.67 21.64
N ILE A 388 14.55 -14.86 22.24
CA ILE A 388 13.43 -15.78 22.48
C ILE A 388 12.38 -15.16 23.40
N TYR A 389 12.79 -14.57 24.53
CA TYR A 389 11.85 -13.94 25.46
C TYR A 389 11.16 -12.73 24.85
N SER A 390 11.86 -11.90 24.07
CA SER A 390 11.24 -10.78 23.34
C SER A 390 10.13 -11.26 22.40
N GLY A 391 10.38 -12.33 21.62
CA GLY A 391 9.36 -12.93 20.76
C GLY A 391 8.20 -13.55 21.53
N LEU A 392 8.48 -14.31 22.60
CA LEU A 392 7.46 -14.89 23.47
C LEU A 392 6.58 -13.83 24.15
N CYS A 393 7.21 -12.79 24.70
CA CYS A 393 6.54 -11.73 25.45
C CYS A 393 5.59 -10.96 24.54
N GLY A 394 6.03 -10.57 23.34
CA GLY A 394 5.16 -9.97 22.33
C GLY A 394 4.02 -10.90 21.91
N LEU A 395 4.32 -12.15 21.51
CA LEU A 395 3.32 -13.11 21.06
C LEU A 395 2.25 -13.38 22.14
N LEU A 396 2.66 -13.68 23.38
CA LEU A 396 1.73 -14.02 24.46
C LEU A 396 0.90 -12.82 24.92
N LEU A 397 1.51 -11.65 25.13
CA LEU A 397 0.79 -10.49 25.64
C LEU A 397 -0.19 -9.91 24.60
N LEU A 398 0.20 -9.88 23.32
CA LEU A 398 -0.73 -9.52 22.24
C LEU A 398 -1.86 -10.55 22.07
N SER A 399 -1.64 -11.83 22.37
CA SER A 399 -2.71 -12.86 22.31
C SER A 399 -3.82 -12.67 23.35
N ILE A 400 -3.58 -11.89 24.41
CA ILE A 400 -4.58 -11.57 25.44
C ILE A 400 -5.58 -10.53 24.90
N ILE A 401 -5.09 -9.60 24.09
CA ILE A 401 -5.86 -8.50 23.48
C ILE A 401 -6.81 -9.11 22.43
N PRO A 402 -8.13 -8.80 22.46
CA PRO A 402 -9.12 -9.40 21.57
C PRO A 402 -9.15 -8.77 20.17
N HIS A 403 -8.11 -8.06 19.74
CA HIS A 403 -7.97 -7.52 18.39
C HIS A 403 -6.70 -8.11 17.77
N GLN A 404 -6.84 -8.96 16.75
CA GLN A 404 -5.78 -9.88 16.31
C GLN A 404 -5.64 -9.94 14.79
N GLU A 405 -4.61 -9.28 14.28
CA GLU A 405 -4.29 -9.21 12.85
C GLU A 405 -2.85 -9.67 12.61
N PRO A 406 -2.53 -10.23 11.42
CA PRO A 406 -1.20 -10.76 11.15
C PRO A 406 -0.11 -9.69 11.28
N ARG A 407 -0.38 -8.44 10.87
CA ARG A 407 0.61 -7.35 10.93
C ARG A 407 1.21 -7.09 12.32
N PHE A 408 0.50 -7.38 13.42
CA PHE A 408 1.05 -7.18 14.78
C PHE A 408 2.18 -8.16 15.12
N LEU A 409 2.34 -9.23 14.35
CA LEU A 409 3.40 -10.23 14.50
C LEU A 409 4.63 -10.01 13.60
N LEU A 410 4.66 -8.96 12.77
CA LEU A 410 5.85 -8.65 11.95
C LEU A 410 7.15 -8.52 12.77
N PRO A 411 7.16 -7.96 14.00
CA PRO A 411 8.38 -7.90 14.82
C PRO A 411 8.97 -9.27 15.20
N LEU A 412 8.19 -10.36 15.08
CA LEU A 412 8.70 -11.73 15.28
C LEU A 412 9.64 -12.22 14.17
N LEU A 413 9.72 -11.53 13.01
CA LEU A 413 10.57 -11.96 11.89
C LEU A 413 12.03 -12.20 12.32
N VAL A 414 12.60 -11.30 13.13
CA VAL A 414 13.99 -11.44 13.62
C VAL A 414 14.14 -12.61 14.61
N PRO A 415 13.35 -12.71 15.70
CA PRO A 415 13.34 -13.89 16.56
C PRO A 415 13.15 -15.22 15.83
N VAL A 416 12.18 -15.31 14.92
CA VAL A 416 11.79 -16.56 14.26
C VAL A 416 12.90 -17.15 13.40
N ILE A 417 13.69 -16.32 12.71
CA ILE A 417 14.74 -16.81 11.79
C ILE A 417 16.10 -16.92 12.50
N ILE A 418 16.45 -16.01 13.42
CA ILE A 418 17.74 -16.05 14.13
C ILE A 418 17.83 -17.22 15.12
N VAL A 419 16.75 -17.53 15.84
CA VAL A 419 16.77 -18.56 16.88
C VAL A 419 17.14 -19.96 16.34
N PRO A 420 16.51 -20.49 15.28
CA PRO A 420 16.85 -21.81 14.71
C PRO A 420 18.04 -21.80 13.73
N SER A 421 18.76 -20.67 13.61
CA SER A 421 19.82 -20.44 12.61
C SER A 421 20.93 -21.52 12.58
N ASP A 422 21.25 -22.14 13.72
CA ASP A 422 22.22 -23.24 13.84
C ASP A 422 21.77 -24.54 13.15
N ARG A 423 20.46 -24.73 12.99
CA ARG A 423 19.86 -25.94 12.44
C ARG A 423 19.46 -25.82 10.97
N LEU A 424 19.37 -24.60 10.41
CA LEU A 424 18.94 -24.36 9.02
C LEU A 424 19.70 -25.23 8.00
N GLN A 425 21.03 -25.33 8.10
CA GLN A 425 21.85 -26.15 7.19
C GLN A 425 21.58 -27.67 7.28
N LYS A 426 20.94 -28.14 8.35
CA LYS A 426 20.62 -29.56 8.59
C LYS A 426 19.19 -29.93 8.16
N LEU A 427 18.43 -28.99 7.61
CA LEU A 427 17.04 -29.23 7.21
C LEU A 427 16.98 -30.04 5.90
N PRO A 428 16.02 -30.99 5.79
CA PRO A 428 15.88 -31.83 4.61
C PRO A 428 15.47 -31.01 3.38
N LYS A 429 15.76 -31.53 2.17
CA LYS A 429 15.37 -30.87 0.91
C LYS A 429 13.88 -30.53 0.85
N LEU A 430 13.01 -31.39 1.41
CA LEU A 430 11.56 -31.18 1.50
C LEU A 430 11.19 -29.88 2.22
N PHE A 431 11.92 -29.50 3.28
CA PHE A 431 11.68 -28.23 3.97
C PHE A 431 11.94 -27.04 3.04
N TRP A 432 13.02 -27.08 2.27
CA TRP A 432 13.39 -25.98 1.36
C TRP A 432 12.45 -25.86 0.17
N VAL A 433 11.93 -26.98 -0.34
CA VAL A 433 10.86 -26.99 -1.35
C VAL A 433 9.58 -26.38 -0.78
N ALA A 434 9.14 -26.82 0.41
CA ALA A 434 7.96 -26.26 1.08
C ALA A 434 8.12 -24.75 1.38
N TRP A 435 9.30 -24.32 1.82
CA TRP A 435 9.64 -22.90 2.06
C TRP A 435 9.54 -22.07 0.77
N ALA A 436 10.10 -22.57 -0.34
CA ALA A 436 10.04 -21.87 -1.62
C ALA A 436 8.60 -21.74 -2.14
N ILE A 437 7.83 -22.84 -2.11
CA ILE A 437 6.43 -22.86 -2.55
C ILE A 437 5.58 -21.93 -1.69
N PHE A 438 5.70 -22.01 -0.36
CA PHE A 438 4.97 -21.15 0.59
C PHE A 438 5.21 -19.67 0.32
N ASN A 439 6.47 -19.25 0.22
CA ASN A 439 6.79 -17.84 -0.02
C ASN A 439 6.39 -17.39 -1.43
N LEU A 440 6.52 -18.24 -2.45
CA LEU A 440 6.05 -17.91 -3.81
C LEU A 440 4.54 -17.69 -3.84
N ILE A 441 3.76 -18.62 -3.26
CA ILE A 441 2.30 -18.50 -3.16
C ILE A 441 1.93 -17.19 -2.46
N PHE A 442 2.51 -16.88 -1.31
CA PHE A 442 2.14 -15.67 -0.56
C PHE A 442 2.71 -14.36 -1.12
N VAL A 443 3.83 -14.37 -1.86
CA VAL A 443 4.27 -13.23 -2.67
C VAL A 443 3.26 -12.94 -3.78
N VAL A 444 2.81 -13.96 -4.52
CA VAL A 444 1.83 -13.72 -5.59
C VAL A 444 0.46 -13.37 -5.00
N LEU A 445 0.01 -14.02 -3.92
CA LEU A 445 -1.23 -13.66 -3.23
C LEU A 445 -1.18 -12.21 -2.71
N TYR A 446 -0.35 -11.89 -1.70
CA TYR A 446 -0.40 -10.55 -1.08
C TYR A 446 0.29 -9.44 -1.88
N GLY A 447 1.23 -9.78 -2.76
CA GLY A 447 1.88 -8.81 -3.64
C GLY A 447 1.15 -8.58 -4.96
N GLY A 448 0.64 -9.65 -5.59
CA GLY A 448 0.23 -9.65 -7.00
C GLY A 448 -1.24 -10.01 -7.30
N LEU A 449 -2.01 -10.56 -6.36
CA LEU A 449 -3.43 -10.90 -6.53
C LEU A 449 -4.38 -10.13 -5.59
N HIS A 450 -4.02 -10.01 -4.31
CA HIS A 450 -4.82 -9.41 -3.26
C HIS A 450 -5.05 -7.92 -3.55
N GLN A 451 -6.22 -7.63 -4.13
CA GLN A 451 -6.60 -6.30 -4.61
C GLN A 451 -5.54 -5.71 -5.54
N ALA A 452 -4.90 -6.55 -6.35
CA ALA A 452 -3.60 -6.27 -6.94
C ALA A 452 -3.61 -6.22 -8.46
N GLY A 453 -4.74 -6.45 -9.13
CA GLY A 453 -4.82 -6.09 -10.54
C GLY A 453 -4.60 -4.58 -10.77
N ILE A 454 -4.58 -3.75 -9.70
CA ILE A 454 -4.56 -2.27 -9.55
C ILE A 454 -3.44 -1.49 -10.26
N ILE A 455 -2.36 -2.11 -10.78
CA ILE A 455 -1.30 -1.38 -11.54
C ILE A 455 -1.31 -1.54 -13.09
N PRO A 456 -1.68 -2.68 -13.69
CA PRO A 456 -1.77 -2.80 -15.16
C PRO A 456 -2.72 -1.84 -15.92
N ILE A 457 -4.00 -1.70 -15.53
CA ILE A 457 -4.94 -0.82 -16.28
C ILE A 457 -4.58 0.67 -16.15
N ILE A 458 -3.94 1.10 -15.05
CA ILE A 458 -3.33 2.45 -14.93
C ILE A 458 -2.53 2.77 -16.20
N GLN A 459 -1.65 1.85 -16.54
CA GLN A 459 -0.63 2.04 -17.55
C GLN A 459 -1.24 1.99 -18.95
N LYS A 460 -2.22 1.09 -19.18
CA LYS A 460 -2.90 0.98 -20.47
C LYS A 460 -3.70 2.24 -20.83
N LEU A 461 -4.43 2.81 -19.86
CA LEU A 461 -5.17 4.07 -20.02
C LEU A 461 -4.24 5.29 -20.12
N GLN A 462 -3.12 5.30 -19.37
CA GLN A 462 -2.08 6.32 -19.48
C GLN A 462 -1.49 6.37 -20.90
N TYR A 463 -1.21 5.22 -21.51
CA TYR A 463 -0.72 5.12 -22.90
C TYR A 463 -1.73 5.68 -23.92
N GLN A 464 -3.02 5.39 -23.77
CA GLN A 464 -4.07 5.93 -24.66
C GLN A 464 -4.25 7.45 -24.53
N SER A 465 -3.92 8.02 -23.38
CA SER A 465 -4.07 9.45 -23.11
C SER A 465 -2.91 10.32 -23.63
N LEU A 466 -1.86 9.75 -24.25
CA LEU A 466 -0.58 10.43 -24.56
C LEU A 466 -0.28 10.60 -26.06
N GLY A 467 -1.04 11.46 -26.74
CA GLY A 467 -0.55 12.17 -27.94
C GLY A 467 -1.47 12.13 -29.15
N PHE A 468 -2.29 13.18 -29.28
CA PHE A 468 -3.00 13.49 -30.53
C PHE A 468 -2.05 14.12 -31.55
N LYS A 469 -2.25 13.82 -32.83
CA LYS A 469 -1.57 14.43 -33.99
C LYS A 469 -2.57 14.68 -35.11
N ASN A 470 -2.22 15.53 -36.07
CA ASN A 470 -3.03 15.83 -37.25
C ASN A 470 -4.50 16.08 -36.87
N CYS A 471 -4.71 17.20 -36.16
CA CYS A 471 -6.03 17.70 -35.83
C CYS A 471 -6.49 18.65 -36.93
N GLU A 472 -7.57 18.29 -37.61
CA GLU A 472 -8.27 19.14 -38.58
C GLU A 472 -9.51 19.75 -37.91
N ILE A 473 -9.82 21.00 -38.26
CA ILE A 473 -10.88 21.80 -37.66
C ILE A 473 -11.91 22.09 -38.77
N SER A 474 -13.13 21.63 -38.56
CA SER A 474 -14.32 21.95 -39.34
C SER A 474 -15.20 22.93 -38.55
N GLU A 475 -16.23 23.51 -39.19
CA GLU A 475 -17.16 24.45 -38.54
C GLU A 475 -18.02 23.81 -37.44
N GLU A 476 -18.20 22.48 -37.47
CA GLU A 476 -19.02 21.73 -36.51
C GLU A 476 -18.23 20.79 -35.58
N TYR A 477 -16.97 20.45 -35.89
CA TYR A 477 -16.14 19.58 -35.04
C TYR A 477 -14.64 19.65 -35.33
N VAL A 478 -13.82 19.19 -34.37
CA VAL A 478 -12.36 19.03 -34.50
C VAL A 478 -12.00 17.55 -34.50
N GLN A 479 -11.40 17.06 -35.59
CA GLN A 479 -11.00 15.66 -35.75
C GLN A 479 -9.49 15.50 -35.59
N CYS A 480 -9.06 14.84 -34.49
CA CYS A 480 -7.67 14.53 -34.21
C CYS A 480 -7.35 13.04 -34.42
N ASN A 481 -6.21 12.73 -35.04
CA ASN A 481 -5.70 11.36 -35.09
C ASN A 481 -4.99 10.95 -33.78
N PHE A 482 -5.33 9.79 -33.24
CA PHE A 482 -4.59 9.15 -32.16
C PHE A 482 -3.29 8.51 -32.69
N GLY A 483 -2.15 8.77 -32.03
CA GLY A 483 -0.92 7.98 -32.27
C GLY A 483 -0.96 6.67 -31.48
N LYS A 484 -0.67 5.48 -32.04
CA LYS A 484 -0.29 5.11 -33.40
C LYS A 484 -0.85 3.70 -33.70
N ARG A 485 -1.75 3.58 -34.69
CA ARG A 485 -2.34 2.38 -35.34
C ARG A 485 -2.30 1.04 -34.57
N PHE A 486 -3.48 0.57 -34.14
CA PHE A 486 -3.74 -0.82 -33.72
C PHE A 486 -4.46 -1.56 -34.87
N VAL A 487 -4.19 -2.85 -35.06
CA VAL A 487 -4.92 -3.70 -36.02
C VAL A 487 -6.34 -3.95 -35.47
N ARG A 488 -7.36 -3.99 -36.32
CA ARG A 488 -8.76 -4.22 -35.92
C ARG A 488 -9.18 -5.68 -36.19
N PRO A 489 -8.94 -6.62 -35.26
CA PRO A 489 -9.60 -7.92 -35.32
C PRO A 489 -11.09 -7.75 -35.02
N GLY A 490 -11.95 -8.12 -35.97
CA GLY A 490 -13.36 -8.38 -35.67
C GLY A 490 -13.48 -9.63 -34.80
N ASN A 491 -14.47 -9.65 -33.90
CA ASN A 491 -14.81 -10.83 -33.11
C ASN A 491 -16.29 -11.14 -33.37
N GLY A 492 -16.60 -12.38 -33.75
CA GLY A 492 -17.96 -12.79 -34.11
C GLY A 492 -18.05 -14.28 -34.40
N ASP A 493 -19.27 -14.82 -34.33
CA ASP A 493 -19.53 -16.24 -34.57
C ASP A 493 -19.54 -16.58 -36.07
N VAL A 494 -18.34 -16.71 -36.62
CA VAL A 494 -18.12 -17.23 -37.97
C VAL A 494 -18.31 -18.75 -37.98
N LEU A 495 -19.34 -19.27 -38.66
CA LEU A 495 -19.63 -20.72 -38.76
C LEU A 495 -19.34 -21.30 -40.17
N GLY A 496 -18.99 -20.45 -41.13
CA GLY A 496 -18.48 -20.81 -42.45
C GLY A 496 -17.79 -19.63 -43.15
N TYR A 497 -17.23 -19.87 -44.34
CA TYR A 497 -16.48 -18.83 -45.07
C TYR A 497 -17.34 -17.64 -45.52
N THR A 498 -18.61 -17.88 -45.82
CA THR A 498 -19.59 -16.85 -46.20
C THR A 498 -19.72 -15.81 -45.11
N ASP A 499 -19.82 -16.24 -43.86
CA ASP A 499 -19.96 -15.37 -42.70
C ASP A 499 -18.66 -14.58 -42.49
N TYR A 500 -17.50 -15.24 -42.63
CA TYR A 500 -16.19 -14.57 -42.51
C TYR A 500 -16.08 -13.39 -43.48
N TYR A 501 -16.32 -13.61 -44.78
CA TYR A 501 -16.18 -12.54 -45.77
C TYR A 501 -17.32 -11.51 -45.70
N LYS A 502 -18.55 -11.93 -45.41
CA LYS A 502 -19.67 -11.00 -45.17
C LYS A 502 -19.40 -10.08 -43.97
N HIS A 503 -18.85 -10.60 -42.88
CA HIS A 503 -18.47 -9.78 -41.73
C HIS A 503 -17.27 -8.88 -42.06
N LEU A 504 -16.28 -9.38 -42.82
CA LEU A 504 -15.10 -8.61 -43.23
C LEU A 504 -15.49 -7.40 -44.10
N GLU A 505 -16.33 -7.62 -45.10
CA GLU A 505 -16.81 -6.60 -46.04
C GLU A 505 -17.77 -5.61 -45.35
N ASN A 506 -18.71 -6.08 -44.53
CA ASN A 506 -19.73 -5.22 -43.93
C ASN A 506 -19.26 -4.44 -42.68
N HIS A 507 -18.20 -4.88 -41.98
CA HIS A 507 -17.84 -4.31 -40.66
C HIS A 507 -16.48 -3.61 -40.62
N ASN A 508 -15.82 -3.42 -41.77
CA ASN A 508 -14.59 -2.62 -41.91
C ASN A 508 -13.49 -3.05 -40.91
N VAL A 509 -13.28 -4.36 -40.78
CA VAL A 509 -12.27 -5.00 -39.91
C VAL A 509 -11.12 -5.56 -40.74
N ASP A 510 -9.91 -5.57 -40.18
CA ASP A 510 -8.69 -5.94 -40.92
C ASP A 510 -8.49 -7.48 -40.99
N GLY A 511 -9.32 -8.23 -40.26
CA GLY A 511 -9.38 -9.69 -40.16
C GLY A 511 -10.34 -10.09 -39.03
N ILE A 512 -10.82 -11.34 -38.98
CA ILE A 512 -11.78 -11.78 -37.94
C ILE A 512 -11.24 -12.96 -37.13
N MET A 513 -11.43 -12.89 -35.81
CA MET A 513 -11.15 -13.97 -34.86
C MET A 513 -12.27 -15.02 -34.91
N ILE A 514 -11.89 -16.29 -35.06
CA ILE A 514 -12.82 -17.42 -35.16
C ILE A 514 -12.69 -18.23 -33.88
N ALA A 515 -13.70 -18.15 -33.02
CA ALA A 515 -13.74 -18.89 -31.75
C ALA A 515 -14.61 -20.15 -31.86
N ARG A 516 -15.95 -20.01 -31.75
CA ARG A 516 -16.87 -21.17 -31.73
C ARG A 516 -16.86 -21.97 -33.04
N GLY A 517 -16.74 -21.30 -34.19
CA GLY A 517 -16.67 -21.96 -35.50
C GLY A 517 -15.53 -22.98 -35.62
N ALA A 518 -14.36 -22.69 -35.04
CA ALA A 518 -13.20 -23.60 -35.07
C ALA A 518 -13.37 -24.82 -34.15
N LEU A 519 -14.16 -24.68 -33.07
CA LEU A 519 -14.51 -25.80 -32.18
C LEU A 519 -15.58 -26.71 -32.79
N ILE A 520 -16.54 -26.14 -33.53
CA ILE A 520 -17.63 -26.88 -34.18
C ILE A 520 -17.16 -27.51 -35.51
N LYS A 521 -16.32 -26.81 -36.27
CA LYS A 521 -15.72 -27.24 -37.53
C LYS A 521 -14.20 -26.94 -37.52
N PRO A 522 -13.35 -27.86 -37.06
CA PRO A 522 -11.88 -27.65 -37.07
C PRO A 522 -11.29 -27.29 -38.44
N TRP A 523 -11.93 -27.69 -39.54
CA TRP A 523 -11.53 -27.38 -40.92
C TRP A 523 -12.03 -26.03 -41.46
N ILE A 524 -12.69 -25.20 -40.64
CA ILE A 524 -13.26 -23.89 -41.06
C ILE A 524 -12.22 -22.95 -41.69
N PHE A 525 -10.96 -23.06 -41.29
CA PHE A 525 -9.87 -22.26 -41.87
C PHE A 525 -9.59 -22.61 -43.34
N ASP A 526 -9.77 -23.88 -43.75
CA ASP A 526 -9.64 -24.30 -45.14
C ASP A 526 -10.89 -23.95 -45.97
N GLU A 527 -12.10 -23.95 -45.36
CA GLU A 527 -13.29 -23.37 -45.98
C GLU A 527 -13.05 -21.89 -46.34
N ILE A 528 -12.53 -21.11 -45.38
CA ILE A 528 -12.23 -19.68 -45.53
C ILE A 528 -11.16 -19.46 -46.59
N LYS A 529 -10.04 -20.17 -46.50
CA LYS A 529 -8.89 -20.04 -47.42
C LYS A 529 -9.25 -20.36 -48.87
N SER A 530 -10.14 -21.32 -49.10
CA SER A 530 -10.55 -21.74 -50.46
C SER A 530 -11.91 -21.20 -50.91
N LYS A 531 -12.58 -20.39 -50.07
CA LYS A 531 -13.90 -19.78 -50.33
C LYS A 531 -14.96 -20.77 -50.80
N ARG A 532 -15.01 -21.96 -50.20
CA ARG A 532 -16.05 -22.98 -50.42
C ARG A 532 -16.39 -23.71 -49.13
N HIS A 533 -17.63 -24.19 -49.02
CA HIS A 533 -17.99 -25.11 -47.95
C HIS A 533 -17.42 -26.50 -48.24
N TYR A 534 -16.97 -27.20 -47.19
CA TYR A 534 -16.54 -28.59 -47.28
C TYR A 534 -17.53 -29.47 -46.52
N ASP A 535 -18.19 -30.36 -47.25
CA ASP A 535 -18.87 -31.49 -46.61
C ASP A 535 -17.86 -32.64 -46.46
N ILE A 536 -17.14 -32.64 -45.35
CA ILE A 536 -16.20 -33.73 -45.04
C ILE A 536 -16.93 -34.94 -44.47
N SER A 537 -16.48 -36.13 -44.86
CA SER A 537 -17.08 -37.39 -44.45
C SER A 537 -16.95 -37.64 -42.94
N SER A 538 -17.83 -38.47 -42.38
CA SER A 538 -17.75 -38.87 -40.97
C SER A 538 -16.39 -39.48 -40.61
N LYS A 539 -15.74 -40.18 -41.56
CA LYS A 539 -14.42 -40.79 -41.35
C LYS A 539 -13.33 -39.73 -41.14
N GLU A 540 -13.27 -38.72 -42.01
CA GLU A 540 -12.31 -37.61 -41.90
C GLU A 540 -12.54 -36.79 -40.62
N ARG A 541 -13.80 -36.63 -40.17
CA ARG A 541 -14.13 -36.01 -38.87
C ARG A 541 -13.52 -36.78 -37.70
N PHE A 542 -13.61 -38.12 -37.71
CA PHE A 542 -13.01 -38.96 -36.68
C PHE A 542 -11.48 -38.91 -36.72
N GLU A 543 -10.86 -38.94 -37.90
CA GLU A 543 -9.39 -38.82 -38.04
C GLU A 543 -8.86 -37.47 -37.51
N ILE A 544 -9.62 -36.37 -37.67
CA ILE A 544 -9.28 -35.06 -37.10
C ILE A 544 -9.42 -35.07 -35.56
N LEU A 545 -10.47 -35.67 -35.02
CA LEU A 545 -10.67 -35.79 -33.56
C LEU A 545 -9.61 -36.69 -32.91
N GLU A 546 -9.28 -37.81 -33.54
CA GLU A 546 -8.18 -38.69 -33.13
C GLU A 546 -6.85 -37.93 -33.09
N LYS A 547 -6.57 -37.12 -34.11
CA LYS A 547 -5.37 -36.28 -34.17
C LYS A 547 -5.35 -35.20 -33.09
N PHE A 548 -6.49 -34.58 -32.76
CA PHE A 548 -6.61 -33.64 -31.64
C PHE A 548 -6.37 -34.33 -30.29
N CYS A 549 -6.97 -35.51 -30.07
CA CYS A 549 -6.74 -36.30 -28.86
C CYS A 549 -5.28 -36.75 -28.73
N ASN A 550 -4.65 -37.18 -29.84
CA ASN A 550 -3.24 -37.56 -29.86
C ASN A 550 -2.33 -36.36 -29.54
N TYR A 551 -2.59 -35.17 -30.09
CA TYR A 551 -1.87 -33.95 -29.70
C TYR A 551 -2.11 -33.56 -28.23
N GLY A 552 -3.33 -33.79 -27.69
CA GLY A 552 -3.60 -33.60 -26.27
C GLY A 552 -2.79 -34.56 -25.38
N LEU A 553 -2.74 -35.84 -25.74
CA LEU A 553 -1.96 -36.87 -25.03
C LEU A 553 -0.45 -36.62 -25.14
N GLU A 554 0.03 -36.20 -26.31
CA GLU A 554 1.43 -35.82 -26.57
C GLU A 554 1.84 -34.55 -25.82
N HIS A 555 0.93 -33.59 -25.66
CA HIS A 555 1.20 -32.30 -25.00
C HIS A 555 1.03 -32.33 -23.47
N TRP A 556 0.05 -33.06 -22.94
CA TRP A 556 -0.25 -33.09 -21.50
C TRP A 556 0.29 -34.33 -20.78
N GLY A 557 0.53 -35.43 -21.49
CA GLY A 557 0.88 -36.73 -20.91
C GLY A 557 -0.30 -37.39 -20.18
N SER A 558 -0.27 -38.72 -20.01
CA SER A 558 -1.36 -39.45 -19.35
C SER A 558 -1.39 -39.27 -17.83
N ASP A 559 -0.25 -38.97 -17.20
CA ASP A 559 -0.11 -38.93 -15.74
C ASP A 559 0.89 -37.86 -15.27
N SER A 560 0.43 -36.87 -14.49
CA SER A 560 1.14 -36.40 -13.28
C SER A 560 0.44 -35.21 -12.60
N ILE A 561 0.44 -35.24 -11.26
CA ILE A 561 0.01 -34.14 -10.37
C ILE A 561 0.72 -32.80 -10.65
N VAL A 562 1.87 -32.86 -11.32
CA VAL A 562 2.63 -31.69 -11.79
C VAL A 562 1.81 -30.84 -12.77
N ALA A 563 0.99 -31.46 -13.64
CA ALA A 563 0.11 -30.72 -14.56
C ALA A 563 -0.93 -29.88 -13.80
N TRP A 564 -1.50 -30.40 -12.70
CA TRP A 564 -2.46 -29.66 -11.87
C TRP A 564 -1.81 -28.51 -11.09
N ALA A 565 -0.58 -28.70 -10.60
CA ALA A 565 0.20 -27.65 -9.97
C ALA A 565 0.63 -26.55 -10.97
N ILE A 566 1.03 -26.94 -12.19
CA ILE A 566 1.36 -26.02 -13.28
C ILE A 566 0.10 -25.29 -13.78
N PHE A 567 -1.04 -25.97 -13.89
CA PHE A 567 -2.33 -25.36 -14.26
C PHE A 567 -2.74 -24.28 -13.26
N ASN A 568 -2.65 -24.56 -11.95
CA ASN A 568 -2.89 -23.55 -10.91
C ASN A 568 -1.85 -22.42 -10.95
N LEU A 569 -0.56 -22.71 -11.18
CA LEU A 569 0.48 -21.69 -11.30
C LEU A 569 0.27 -20.80 -12.54
N ILE A 570 -0.16 -21.38 -13.66
CA ILE A 570 -0.52 -20.68 -14.90
C ILE A 570 -1.77 -19.84 -14.69
N PHE A 571 -2.80 -20.32 -13.98
CA PHE A 571 -3.94 -19.50 -13.59
C PHE A 571 -3.55 -18.33 -12.68
N VAL A 572 -2.70 -18.58 -11.68
CA VAL A 572 -2.15 -17.56 -10.77
C VAL A 572 -1.33 -16.51 -11.52
N VAL A 573 -0.59 -16.88 -12.57
CA VAL A 573 0.22 -15.97 -13.40
C VAL A 573 -0.60 -15.25 -14.48
N LEU A 574 -1.53 -15.93 -15.15
CA LEU A 574 -2.39 -15.33 -16.18
C LEU A 574 -3.44 -14.41 -15.57
N TYR A 575 -4.20 -14.86 -14.56
CA TYR A 575 -5.23 -14.03 -13.92
C TYR A 575 -4.64 -13.01 -12.93
N GLY A 576 -3.54 -13.34 -12.25
CA GLY A 576 -2.83 -12.37 -11.40
C GLY A 576 -2.02 -11.34 -12.18
N GLY A 577 -1.53 -11.68 -13.37
CA GLY A 577 -0.76 -10.77 -14.20
C GLY A 577 -1.58 -9.81 -15.06
N LEU A 578 -2.80 -10.20 -15.50
CA LEU A 578 -3.50 -9.50 -16.59
C LEU A 578 -4.76 -8.67 -16.21
N HIS A 579 -5.32 -8.77 -15.00
CA HIS A 579 -6.78 -8.57 -14.81
C HIS A 579 -7.29 -7.23 -14.22
N GLN A 580 -7.37 -7.05 -12.88
CA GLN A 580 -8.37 -6.16 -12.23
C GLN A 580 -7.84 -4.82 -11.61
N ALA A 581 -7.73 -3.71 -12.37
CA ALA A 581 -7.13 -2.44 -11.87
C ALA A 581 -8.07 -1.25 -11.59
N GLY A 582 -8.51 -1.11 -10.34
CA GLY A 582 -9.38 0.00 -9.91
C GLY A 582 -8.69 1.23 -9.32
N ILE A 583 -8.24 1.15 -8.06
CA ILE A 583 -8.30 2.32 -7.16
C ILE A 583 -7.34 3.47 -7.51
N ILE A 584 -6.03 3.26 -7.69
CA ILE A 584 -5.08 4.39 -7.84
C ILE A 584 -5.27 5.22 -9.13
N PRO A 585 -5.72 4.69 -10.28
CA PRO A 585 -6.12 5.49 -11.43
C PRO A 585 -7.59 5.79 -11.49
N ILE A 586 -8.47 5.15 -10.73
CA ILE A 586 -9.74 5.81 -10.44
C ILE A 586 -9.39 7.11 -9.73
N ILE A 587 -8.53 7.10 -8.73
CA ILE A 587 -8.02 8.31 -8.06
C ILE A 587 -7.28 9.26 -9.03
N GLN A 588 -6.40 8.77 -9.93
CA GLN A 588 -5.68 9.64 -10.87
C GLN A 588 -6.55 10.13 -12.05
N LYS A 589 -7.51 9.32 -12.51
CA LYS A 589 -8.55 9.71 -13.48
C LYS A 589 -9.44 10.74 -12.83
N LEU A 590 -10.01 10.48 -11.65
CA LEU A 590 -10.76 11.46 -10.85
C LEU A 590 -9.94 12.72 -10.56
N GLN A 591 -8.64 12.63 -10.30
CA GLN A 591 -7.74 13.79 -10.17
C GLN A 591 -7.74 14.62 -11.46
N TYR A 592 -7.46 14.02 -12.62
CA TYR A 592 -7.49 14.74 -13.89
C TYR A 592 -8.91 15.21 -14.28
N GLN A 593 -9.93 14.39 -14.08
CA GLN A 593 -11.33 14.72 -14.35
C GLN A 593 -11.87 15.82 -13.43
N SER A 594 -11.37 15.97 -12.20
CA SER A 594 -11.88 16.95 -11.21
C SER A 594 -11.03 18.21 -11.11
N LEU A 595 -9.73 18.13 -11.40
CA LEU A 595 -8.76 19.22 -11.23
C LEU A 595 -8.11 19.68 -12.55
N GLY A 596 -8.36 18.95 -13.64
CA GLY A 596 -7.75 19.16 -14.95
C GLY A 596 -8.79 19.28 -16.04
N PHE A 597 -9.31 20.49 -16.25
CA PHE A 597 -10.20 20.82 -17.36
C PHE A 597 -9.72 22.06 -18.11
N LYS A 598 -10.03 22.14 -19.41
CA LYS A 598 -9.65 23.22 -20.34
C LYS A 598 -10.76 23.45 -21.36
N ASN A 599 -10.78 24.63 -21.97
CA ASN A 599 -11.73 25.00 -23.03
C ASN A 599 -13.16 24.61 -22.64
N CYS A 600 -13.70 25.30 -21.63
CA CYS A 600 -15.06 25.07 -21.19
C CYS A 600 -16.03 25.93 -22.00
N GLU A 601 -17.09 25.30 -22.48
CA GLU A 601 -18.23 25.93 -23.15
C GLU A 601 -19.41 25.94 -22.17
N ILE A 602 -20.10 27.08 -22.08
CA ILE A 602 -21.15 27.32 -21.09
C ILE A 602 -22.47 27.48 -21.83
N SER A 603 -23.44 26.61 -21.50
CA SER A 603 -24.83 26.69 -21.94
C SER A 603 -25.72 27.14 -20.78
N GLU A 604 -27.01 27.36 -21.02
CA GLU A 604 -27.96 27.77 -19.97
C GLU A 604 -28.29 26.67 -18.95
N GLU A 605 -28.10 25.40 -19.31
CA GLU A 605 -28.43 24.24 -18.43
C GLU A 605 -27.20 23.43 -17.97
N TYR A 606 -26.06 23.56 -18.68
CA TYR A 606 -24.86 22.72 -18.47
C TYR A 606 -23.56 23.42 -18.89
N VAL A 607 -22.44 22.89 -18.40
CA VAL A 607 -21.08 23.29 -18.82
C VAL A 607 -20.33 22.05 -19.29
N GLN A 608 -19.69 22.16 -20.46
CA GLN A 608 -18.91 21.10 -21.09
C GLN A 608 -17.44 21.52 -21.20
N CYS A 609 -16.50 20.69 -20.74
CA CYS A 609 -15.06 21.00 -20.76
C CYS A 609 -14.21 19.84 -21.31
N ASN A 610 -13.05 20.14 -21.89
CA ASN A 610 -12.07 19.15 -22.35
C ASN A 610 -11.13 18.70 -21.21
N PHE A 611 -10.74 17.42 -21.20
CA PHE A 611 -9.78 16.89 -20.22
C PHE A 611 -8.38 17.55 -20.32
N GLY A 612 -7.82 17.93 -19.16
CA GLY A 612 -6.57 18.68 -19.03
C GLY A 612 -5.51 17.98 -18.17
N LYS A 613 -4.26 17.96 -18.66
CA LYS A 613 -3.11 17.29 -17.98
C LYS A 613 -2.32 18.17 -17.00
N ARG A 614 -2.82 19.33 -16.61
CA ARG A 614 -2.13 20.22 -15.67
C ARG A 614 -3.14 20.73 -14.67
N PHE A 615 -2.74 20.81 -13.39
CA PHE A 615 -3.40 21.65 -12.41
C PHE A 615 -3.52 23.07 -12.98
N VAL A 616 -4.72 23.44 -13.42
CA VAL A 616 -5.03 24.83 -13.74
C VAL A 616 -5.09 25.56 -12.40
N ARG A 617 -4.49 26.75 -12.28
CA ARG A 617 -4.66 27.55 -11.05
C ARG A 617 -6.16 27.82 -10.89
N PRO A 618 -6.73 27.70 -9.67
CA PRO A 618 -8.14 28.03 -9.46
C PRO A 618 -8.34 29.48 -9.90
N VAL A 619 -9.23 29.68 -10.88
CA VAL A 619 -9.48 31.00 -11.47
C VAL A 619 -10.20 31.81 -10.39
N ARG A 620 -9.52 32.81 -9.85
CA ARG A 620 -9.95 33.50 -8.61
C ARG A 620 -11.17 34.40 -8.77
N ASN A 621 -11.56 34.70 -9.99
CA ASN A 621 -12.78 35.43 -10.32
C ASN A 621 -13.62 34.53 -11.23
N TRP A 622 -14.91 34.39 -10.90
CA TRP A 622 -16.09 34.35 -11.77
C TRP A 622 -17.31 34.07 -10.87
N SER A 623 -18.52 34.34 -11.37
CA SER A 623 -19.80 34.18 -10.67
C SER A 623 -20.32 32.73 -10.63
N GLU A 624 -19.43 31.75 -10.74
CA GLU A 624 -19.77 30.34 -11.00
C GLU A 624 -18.92 29.38 -10.16
N SER A 625 -19.51 28.29 -9.67
CA SER A 625 -18.81 27.27 -8.86
C SER A 625 -19.08 25.84 -9.36
N PHE A 626 -18.02 25.04 -9.47
CA PHE A 626 -18.03 23.66 -9.96
C PHE A 626 -17.76 22.67 -8.82
N THR A 627 -18.67 21.73 -8.60
CA THR A 627 -18.55 20.70 -7.57
C THR A 627 -18.51 19.30 -8.20
N THR A 628 -17.49 18.51 -7.86
CA THR A 628 -17.47 17.07 -8.14
C THR A 628 -17.71 16.31 -6.84
N ASN A 629 -18.81 15.57 -6.77
CA ASN A 629 -19.03 14.56 -5.73
C ASN A 629 -18.49 13.21 -6.23
N VAL A 630 -17.75 12.50 -5.39
CA VAL A 630 -17.31 11.12 -5.67
C VAL A 630 -17.77 10.21 -4.54
N VAL A 631 -18.56 9.19 -4.86
CA VAL A 631 -19.19 8.28 -3.90
C VAL A 631 -18.58 6.89 -4.04
N PHE A 632 -17.92 6.40 -3.00
CA PHE A 632 -17.34 5.05 -2.94
C PHE A 632 -18.30 4.11 -2.21
N TYR A 633 -18.89 3.13 -2.90
CA TYR A 633 -19.91 2.23 -2.35
C TYR A 633 -19.47 0.77 -2.43
N LYS A 634 -19.45 0.06 -1.28
CA LYS A 634 -18.91 -1.31 -1.13
C LYS A 634 -17.45 -1.50 -1.63
N THR A 635 -16.70 -0.42 -1.84
CA THR A 635 -15.23 -0.44 -2.01
C THR A 635 -14.54 0.00 -0.72
N TYR A 636 -13.25 -0.30 -0.58
CA TYR A 636 -12.41 0.39 0.40
C TYR A 636 -12.35 1.90 0.15
N MET A 637 -12.19 2.67 1.22
CA MET A 637 -11.92 4.10 1.17
C MET A 637 -10.67 4.38 0.31
N PRO A 638 -10.72 5.34 -0.63
CA PRO A 638 -9.56 5.72 -1.42
C PRO A 638 -8.58 6.56 -0.58
N PRO A 639 -7.25 6.35 -0.67
CA PRO A 639 -6.27 7.27 -0.09
C PRO A 639 -6.35 8.65 -0.76
N ARG A 640 -6.83 9.67 -0.03
CA ARG A 640 -7.15 10.97 -0.65
C ARG A 640 -5.90 11.74 -1.06
N HIS A 641 -4.76 11.52 -0.40
CA HIS A 641 -3.50 12.15 -0.79
C HIS A 641 -3.04 11.81 -2.23
N LEU A 642 -3.49 10.67 -2.80
CA LEU A 642 -3.20 10.31 -4.18
C LEU A 642 -4.02 11.10 -5.22
N PHE A 643 -5.12 11.77 -4.83
CA PHE A 643 -5.84 12.72 -5.69
C PHE A 643 -5.09 14.05 -5.84
N GLY A 644 -4.09 14.32 -4.99
CA GLY A 644 -3.30 15.55 -5.03
C GLY A 644 -4.11 16.86 -4.97
N TYR A 645 -5.35 16.82 -4.48
CA TYR A 645 -6.22 18.00 -4.39
C TYR A 645 -5.59 19.01 -3.40
N PRO A 646 -5.24 20.24 -3.79
CA PRO A 646 -4.55 21.15 -2.88
C PRO A 646 -5.48 21.69 -1.80
N LYS A 647 -5.07 21.65 -0.52
CA LYS A 647 -5.86 22.17 0.61
C LYS A 647 -6.21 23.66 0.47
N THR A 648 -5.44 24.41 -0.30
CA THR A 648 -5.70 25.82 -0.63
C THR A 648 -6.84 26.05 -1.62
N TRP A 649 -7.43 25.00 -2.19
CA TRP A 649 -8.59 25.07 -3.09
C TRP A 649 -9.92 24.92 -2.33
N ARG A 650 -9.88 24.57 -1.03
CA ARG A 650 -11.07 24.66 -0.15
C ARG A 650 -11.69 26.05 -0.21
N ASN A 651 -13.02 26.09 -0.30
CA ASN A 651 -13.82 27.31 -0.43
C ASN A 651 -13.50 28.15 -1.68
N THR A 652 -12.89 27.56 -2.72
CA THR A 652 -12.80 28.18 -4.05
C THR A 652 -13.95 27.70 -4.95
N ASN A 653 -14.01 28.26 -6.16
CA ASN A 653 -14.97 27.91 -7.20
C ASN A 653 -14.81 26.48 -7.76
N ILE A 654 -13.85 25.69 -7.28
CA ILE A 654 -13.69 24.26 -7.61
C ILE A 654 -13.72 23.47 -6.31
N GLN A 655 -14.67 22.54 -6.18
CA GLN A 655 -14.85 21.70 -5.01
C GLN A 655 -14.83 20.21 -5.38
N LEU A 656 -14.15 19.40 -4.56
CA LEU A 656 -14.10 17.95 -4.67
C LEU A 656 -14.54 17.33 -3.34
N ASN A 657 -15.71 16.70 -3.34
CA ASN A 657 -16.28 16.01 -2.19
C ASN A 657 -16.08 14.50 -2.37
N ILE A 658 -15.60 13.80 -1.34
CA ILE A 658 -15.39 12.35 -1.36
C ILE A 658 -16.22 11.73 -0.23
N TYR A 659 -17.17 10.88 -0.61
CA TYR A 659 -18.08 10.16 0.27
C TYR A 659 -17.69 8.69 0.33
N ASP A 660 -17.66 8.13 1.53
CA ASP A 660 -17.36 6.73 1.79
C ASP A 660 -18.61 6.03 2.35
N LEU A 661 -19.01 4.96 1.67
CA LEU A 661 -20.13 4.09 1.99
C LEU A 661 -19.70 2.61 1.99
N ALA A 662 -18.43 2.32 2.31
CA ALA A 662 -17.81 0.97 2.29
C ALA A 662 -18.63 -0.13 3.01
N GLY A 663 -19.40 0.22 4.03
CA GLY A 663 -20.26 -0.70 4.79
C GLY A 663 -21.69 -0.20 5.03
N LYS A 664 -22.18 0.80 4.30
CA LYS A 664 -23.55 1.33 4.51
C LYS A 664 -24.59 0.57 3.71
N SER A 665 -25.85 0.66 4.16
CA SER A 665 -27.00 0.07 3.45
C SER A 665 -27.20 0.74 2.09
N ILE A 666 -27.99 0.10 1.22
CA ILE A 666 -28.36 0.67 -0.07
C ILE A 666 -29.27 1.91 0.08
N GLN A 667 -30.08 1.97 1.15
CA GLN A 667 -30.88 3.16 1.50
C GLN A 667 -30.01 4.38 1.80
N ASN A 668 -28.85 4.20 2.43
CA ASN A 668 -27.93 5.32 2.67
C ASN A 668 -27.24 5.82 1.39
N LEU A 669 -27.13 4.99 0.35
CA LEU A 669 -26.71 5.44 -0.97
C LEU A 669 -27.84 6.23 -1.65
N GLU A 670 -29.09 5.76 -1.54
CA GLU A 670 -30.29 6.45 -2.03
C GLU A 670 -30.46 7.84 -1.41
N GLU A 671 -30.44 7.95 -0.08
CA GLU A 671 -30.50 9.23 0.65
C GLU A 671 -29.42 10.21 0.17
N LEU A 672 -28.19 9.71 -0.02
CA LEU A 672 -27.06 10.54 -0.45
C LEU A 672 -27.23 11.03 -1.89
N LEU A 673 -27.72 10.16 -2.79
CA LEU A 673 -27.97 10.51 -4.19
C LEU A 673 -29.17 11.44 -4.34
N LEU A 674 -30.24 11.26 -3.56
CA LEU A 674 -31.39 12.17 -3.50
C LEU A 674 -31.00 13.59 -3.04
N GLN A 675 -30.00 13.70 -2.15
CA GLN A 675 -29.47 15.00 -1.69
C GLN A 675 -28.48 15.64 -2.68
N GLN A 676 -27.76 14.85 -3.47
CA GLN A 676 -26.65 15.28 -4.34
C GLN A 676 -26.97 15.29 -5.84
N VAL A 677 -28.20 14.97 -6.22
CA VAL A 677 -28.66 15.13 -7.58
C VAL A 677 -29.96 15.91 -7.53
N ALA A 678 -29.88 17.21 -7.80
CA ALA A 678 -31.06 18.06 -7.89
C ALA A 678 -32.08 17.48 -8.90
N PRO A 679 -33.41 17.55 -8.61
CA PRO A 679 -34.44 17.19 -9.57
C PRO A 679 -34.34 18.10 -10.80
N LYS A 680 -34.52 17.54 -12.00
CA LYS A 680 -34.17 18.18 -13.28
C LYS A 680 -35.32 18.09 -14.29
N ARG A 681 -35.45 19.12 -15.11
CA ARG A 681 -36.47 19.20 -16.18
C ARG A 681 -36.09 18.46 -17.46
N ASN A 682 -34.81 18.40 -17.81
CA ASN A 682 -34.31 17.67 -18.97
C ASN A 682 -32.95 17.03 -18.65
N LEU A 683 -32.70 15.86 -19.24
CA LEU A 683 -31.40 15.19 -19.25
C LEU A 683 -30.71 15.48 -20.59
N ILE A 684 -29.42 15.77 -20.54
CA ILE A 684 -28.58 15.93 -21.72
C ILE A 684 -27.68 14.70 -21.77
N GLU A 685 -27.91 13.86 -22.77
CA GLU A 685 -27.06 12.68 -22.99
C GLU A 685 -25.63 13.12 -23.30
N PRO A 686 -24.60 12.52 -22.67
CA PRO A 686 -23.22 12.85 -22.96
C PRO A 686 -22.81 12.32 -24.33
N TYR A 687 -23.09 13.12 -25.37
CA TYR A 687 -22.94 12.78 -26.79
C TYR A 687 -21.51 12.38 -27.23
N ASN A 688 -20.48 12.52 -26.38
CA ASN A 688 -19.11 12.15 -26.70
C ASN A 688 -18.29 11.76 -25.46
N SER A 689 -17.56 10.64 -25.53
CA SER A 689 -16.70 10.08 -24.47
C SER A 689 -15.42 10.88 -24.15
N GLY A 690 -15.34 12.14 -24.61
CA GLY A 690 -14.15 13.00 -24.56
C GLY A 690 -14.27 14.24 -23.66
N HIS A 691 -15.45 14.51 -23.09
CA HIS A 691 -15.72 15.74 -22.34
C HIS A 691 -16.17 15.48 -20.90
N ILE A 692 -15.98 16.49 -20.05
CA ILE A 692 -16.56 16.60 -18.71
C ILE A 692 -17.82 17.43 -18.82
N VAL A 693 -18.96 16.89 -18.38
CA VAL A 693 -20.22 17.63 -18.23
C VAL A 693 -20.47 17.92 -16.75
N PHE A 694 -20.78 19.17 -16.42
CA PHE A 694 -21.36 19.60 -15.14
C PHE A 694 -22.75 20.15 -15.39
N GLN A 695 -23.68 19.94 -14.45
CA GLN A 695 -25.09 20.30 -14.63
C GLN A 695 -25.52 21.32 -13.57
N GLN A 696 -26.34 22.30 -13.93
CA GLN A 696 -26.68 23.39 -13.02
C GLN A 696 -27.58 22.94 -11.85
N ARG A 697 -27.27 23.40 -10.65
CA ARG A 697 -28.09 23.25 -9.45
C ARG A 697 -29.14 24.37 -9.42
N LEU A 698 -30.41 24.00 -9.32
CA LEU A 698 -31.52 24.94 -9.12
C LEU A 698 -31.37 25.62 -7.74
N SER A 699 -30.92 26.87 -7.75
CA SER A 699 -30.75 27.72 -6.56
C SER A 699 -31.65 28.95 -6.70
N ASN A 700 -32.49 29.19 -5.69
CA ASN A 700 -33.35 30.39 -5.63
C ASN A 700 -32.57 31.70 -5.37
N ASN A 701 -31.26 31.62 -5.09
CA ASN A 701 -30.39 32.79 -4.88
C ASN A 701 -29.54 33.09 -6.13
N VAL A 702 -29.68 34.32 -6.62
CA VAL A 702 -29.30 34.77 -7.98
C VAL A 702 -27.81 35.12 -8.15
N THR A 703 -27.01 35.15 -7.08
CA THR A 703 -25.65 35.75 -7.10
C THR A 703 -24.52 34.81 -7.57
N LEU A 704 -24.71 33.49 -7.56
CA LEU A 704 -23.70 32.51 -7.96
C LEU A 704 -24.37 31.32 -8.68
N ARG A 705 -23.98 31.04 -9.94
CA ARG A 705 -24.40 29.81 -10.65
C ARG A 705 -23.59 28.62 -10.12
N GLN A 706 -24.27 27.60 -9.60
CA GLN A 706 -23.61 26.40 -9.09
C GLN A 706 -23.81 25.24 -10.07
N TYR A 707 -22.74 24.58 -10.48
CA TYR A 707 -22.78 23.37 -11.31
C TYR A 707 -22.20 22.17 -10.54
N GLU A 708 -22.87 21.02 -10.59
CA GLU A 708 -22.45 19.81 -9.91
C GLU A 708 -22.40 18.59 -10.85
N ARG A 709 -21.70 17.54 -10.40
CA ARG A 709 -21.75 16.19 -10.97
C ARG A 709 -21.42 15.16 -9.88
N THR A 710 -21.93 13.94 -10.04
CA THR A 710 -21.78 12.87 -9.03
C THR A 710 -21.26 11.58 -9.67
N LEU A 711 -20.06 11.18 -9.26
CA LEU A 711 -19.32 10.02 -9.76
C LEU A 711 -19.40 8.89 -8.73
N LEU A 712 -20.19 7.84 -9.00
CA LEU A 712 -20.18 6.62 -8.19
C LEU A 712 -18.91 5.80 -8.50
N VAL A 713 -18.44 5.02 -7.52
CA VAL A 713 -17.38 4.03 -7.65
C VAL A 713 -17.79 2.84 -6.80
N THR A 714 -17.97 1.68 -7.42
CA THR A 714 -18.49 0.48 -6.74
C THR A 714 -18.00 -0.78 -7.42
N PRO A 715 -17.77 -1.92 -6.72
CA PRO A 715 -17.42 -3.17 -7.37
C PRO A 715 -18.53 -3.61 -8.31
N SER A 716 -18.18 -4.14 -9.48
CA SER A 716 -19.13 -4.70 -10.46
C SER A 716 -19.98 -5.86 -9.94
N THR A 717 -19.54 -6.53 -8.87
CA THR A 717 -20.32 -7.55 -8.15
C THR A 717 -21.40 -6.97 -7.22
N THR A 718 -21.60 -5.65 -7.22
CA THR A 718 -22.57 -4.98 -6.34
C THR A 718 -23.93 -4.94 -6.99
N ASP A 719 -24.90 -5.62 -6.37
CA ASP A 719 -26.30 -5.46 -6.74
C ASP A 719 -26.75 -4.02 -6.46
N LEU A 720 -27.24 -3.37 -7.52
CA LEU A 720 -27.74 -2.00 -7.58
C LEU A 720 -29.16 -1.92 -8.16
N SER A 721 -29.75 -3.05 -8.56
CA SER A 721 -31.03 -3.15 -9.28
C SER A 721 -32.23 -2.52 -8.53
N SER A 722 -32.14 -2.38 -7.21
CA SER A 722 -33.18 -1.74 -6.39
C SER A 722 -33.23 -0.22 -6.52
N LEU A 723 -32.14 0.44 -6.91
CA LEU A 723 -32.04 1.92 -6.98
C LEU A 723 -32.04 2.46 -8.39
N PHE A 724 -31.62 1.66 -9.37
CA PHE A 724 -31.37 2.12 -10.73
C PHE A 724 -32.23 1.38 -11.74
N ILE A 725 -32.68 2.09 -12.77
CA ILE A 725 -33.25 1.47 -13.96
C ILE A 725 -32.08 0.90 -14.77
N GLU A 726 -32.02 -0.43 -14.91
CA GLU A 726 -31.13 -1.09 -15.87
C GLU A 726 -31.66 -0.86 -17.29
N ASN A 727 -31.37 0.32 -17.86
CA ASN A 727 -31.57 0.58 -19.28
C ASN A 727 -30.57 -0.28 -20.08
N HIS A 728 -30.97 -1.52 -20.38
CA HIS A 728 -30.37 -2.26 -21.48
C HIS A 728 -30.61 -1.47 -22.77
N SER A 729 -29.53 -1.20 -23.50
CA SER A 729 -29.54 -0.52 -24.78
C SER A 729 -30.05 -1.46 -25.88
N SER A 730 -31.37 -1.62 -25.93
CA SER A 730 -32.09 -2.26 -27.04
C SER A 730 -33.42 -1.56 -27.27
N GLU A 731 -33.53 -0.87 -28.41
CA GLU A 731 -34.77 -0.26 -28.92
C GLU A 731 -35.77 -1.36 -29.37
N SER A 732 -36.38 -2.12 -28.44
CA SER A 732 -37.33 -3.17 -28.82
C SER A 732 -38.26 -3.72 -27.73
N ASP A 733 -38.81 -2.89 -26.82
CA ASP A 733 -39.85 -3.35 -25.88
C ASP A 733 -40.89 -2.25 -25.58
N GLU A 734 -41.78 -1.97 -26.54
CA GLU A 734 -42.93 -1.06 -26.31
C GLU A 734 -44.12 -1.71 -25.57
N GLU A 735 -44.15 -3.03 -25.43
CA GLU A 735 -45.33 -3.78 -24.94
C GLU A 735 -45.36 -4.07 -23.42
N GLN A 736 -44.31 -3.71 -22.65
CA GLN A 736 -44.34 -3.82 -21.17
C GLN A 736 -44.62 -2.46 -20.48
N LYS A 737 -45.71 -1.79 -20.90
CA LYS A 737 -46.20 -0.52 -20.32
C LYS A 737 -47.43 -0.69 -19.42
N THR A 738 -47.39 -1.60 -18.44
CA THR A 738 -48.33 -1.63 -17.30
C THR A 738 -47.67 -2.14 -16.03
N GLU A 739 -47.99 -1.51 -14.89
CA GLU A 739 -47.60 -1.90 -13.52
C GLU A 739 -46.11 -1.75 -13.12
N PHE A 740 -45.58 -0.52 -13.16
CA PHE A 740 -44.47 -0.11 -12.29
C PHE A 740 -44.78 1.25 -11.64
N SER A 741 -45.44 1.22 -10.48
CA SER A 741 -45.74 2.39 -9.65
C SER A 741 -44.78 2.53 -8.46
N GLU A 742 -44.46 3.78 -8.11
CA GLU A 742 -43.94 4.20 -6.78
C GLU A 742 -42.54 3.72 -6.33
N SER A 743 -41.50 3.91 -7.14
CA SER A 743 -40.17 4.21 -6.57
C SER A 743 -39.35 5.21 -7.42
N ASN A 744 -38.65 6.12 -6.74
CA ASN A 744 -37.77 7.14 -7.33
C ASN A 744 -36.48 6.50 -7.84
N LYS A 745 -36.55 5.77 -8.95
CA LYS A 745 -35.37 5.11 -9.53
C LYS A 745 -34.45 6.12 -10.22
N PHE A 746 -33.16 6.02 -9.95
CA PHE A 746 -32.09 6.74 -10.63
C PHE A 746 -31.74 6.04 -11.96
N GLY A 747 -30.85 6.64 -12.76
CA GLY A 747 -30.32 6.01 -13.96
C GLY A 747 -28.81 6.23 -14.10
N LEU A 748 -28.14 5.19 -14.59
CA LEU A 748 -26.68 5.14 -14.65
C LEU A 748 -26.21 5.38 -16.09
N VAL A 749 -25.19 6.21 -16.25
CA VAL A 749 -24.43 6.30 -17.50
C VAL A 749 -23.05 5.71 -17.26
N LEU A 750 -22.79 4.57 -17.89
CA LEU A 750 -21.52 3.85 -17.81
C LEU A 750 -20.45 4.59 -18.62
N ILE A 751 -19.55 5.32 -17.94
CA ILE A 751 -18.45 6.04 -18.61
C ILE A 751 -17.29 5.09 -19.01
N ASP A 752 -17.09 3.99 -18.28
CA ASP A 752 -15.93 3.10 -18.43
C ASP A 752 -16.25 1.72 -17.81
N GLN A 753 -15.88 0.61 -18.47
CA GLN A 753 -16.13 -0.75 -17.99
C GLN A 753 -14.81 -1.47 -17.73
N GLN A 754 -14.66 -2.01 -16.53
CA GLN A 754 -13.48 -2.76 -16.08
C GLN A 754 -13.93 -4.10 -15.48
N TRP A 755 -13.17 -5.18 -15.72
CA TRP A 755 -13.59 -6.55 -15.39
C TRP A 755 -13.66 -6.83 -13.87
N PRO A 756 -14.62 -7.67 -13.39
CA PRO A 756 -14.83 -7.88 -11.94
C PRO A 756 -13.77 -8.73 -11.25
N HIS A 757 -13.69 -8.60 -9.92
CA HIS A 757 -13.21 -9.68 -9.05
C HIS A 757 -14.27 -10.80 -9.00
N LEU A 758 -13.83 -12.06 -9.08
CA LEU A 758 -14.70 -13.23 -9.01
C LEU A 758 -15.15 -13.49 -7.56
N ASN A 759 -16.47 -13.55 -7.35
CA ASN A 759 -17.07 -14.32 -6.26
C ASN A 759 -17.89 -15.45 -6.88
N LEU A 760 -17.83 -16.66 -6.32
CA LEU A 760 -18.34 -17.87 -6.99
C LEU A 760 -19.87 -18.01 -6.99
N ASP A 761 -20.58 -17.22 -6.19
CA ASP A 761 -22.01 -17.39 -5.94
C ASP A 761 -22.94 -16.73 -6.97
N GLN A 762 -22.44 -15.88 -7.89
CA GLN A 762 -23.28 -15.09 -8.83
C GLN A 762 -22.65 -14.93 -10.23
N PHE A 763 -22.38 -16.05 -10.91
CA PHE A 763 -21.68 -16.07 -12.21
C PHE A 763 -22.39 -15.27 -13.31
N ASP A 764 -23.72 -15.24 -13.33
CA ASP A 764 -24.51 -14.58 -14.39
C ASP A 764 -24.42 -13.05 -14.35
N ARG A 765 -24.18 -12.47 -13.16
CA ARG A 765 -24.04 -11.01 -12.95
C ARG A 765 -22.64 -10.48 -13.28
N VAL A 766 -21.65 -11.37 -13.42
CA VAL A 766 -20.23 -11.03 -13.67
C VAL A 766 -19.99 -10.51 -15.10
N PHE A 767 -20.88 -10.84 -16.05
CA PHE A 767 -20.73 -10.48 -17.46
C PHE A 767 -21.53 -9.24 -17.90
N SER A 768 -22.54 -8.81 -17.14
CA SER A 768 -23.39 -7.66 -17.51
C SER A 768 -22.86 -6.32 -16.96
N ASN A 769 -22.57 -6.24 -15.67
CA ASN A 769 -22.45 -4.95 -14.98
C ASN A 769 -21.00 -4.56 -14.65
N GLY A 770 -20.62 -3.34 -15.05
CA GLY A 770 -19.31 -2.74 -14.81
C GLY A 770 -19.20 -1.96 -13.51
N MET A 771 -18.05 -1.31 -13.28
CA MET A 771 -17.97 -0.24 -12.28
C MET A 771 -18.52 1.05 -12.89
N PHE A 772 -19.73 1.43 -12.53
CA PHE A 772 -20.33 2.70 -12.95
C PHE A 772 -19.51 3.90 -12.47
N LEU A 773 -19.55 5.00 -13.23
CA LEU A 773 -18.69 6.17 -12.98
C LEU A 773 -19.41 7.53 -13.13
N ASN A 774 -20.69 7.55 -13.51
CA ASN A 774 -21.59 8.72 -13.44
C ASN A 774 -22.96 8.26 -12.93
N VAL A 775 -23.58 9.06 -12.06
CA VAL A 775 -24.97 8.86 -11.61
C VAL A 775 -25.81 10.08 -11.98
N TYR A 776 -26.95 9.83 -12.61
CA TYR A 776 -27.99 10.83 -12.83
C TYR A 776 -29.29 10.36 -12.17
N ALA A 777 -30.08 11.29 -11.65
CA ALA A 777 -31.40 11.00 -11.11
C ALA A 777 -32.43 11.14 -12.22
N PHE A 778 -33.36 10.18 -12.25
CA PHE A 778 -34.56 10.31 -13.05
C PHE A 778 -35.68 10.68 -12.09
N THR A 779 -36.34 11.79 -12.36
CA THR A 779 -37.69 12.07 -11.89
C THR A 779 -38.58 11.98 -13.13
N LYS A 780 -39.45 10.98 -13.20
CA LYS A 780 -40.57 11.01 -14.15
C LYS A 780 -41.51 12.13 -13.70
N GLU A 781 -41.67 13.14 -14.54
CA GLU A 781 -42.96 13.82 -14.70
C GLU A 781 -43.85 12.96 -15.62
#